data_AF-A0A9E3SYD1-F1
#
_entry.id   AF-A0A9E3SYD1-F1
#
_cell.length_a   1.000
_cell.length_b   1.000
_cell.length_c   1.000
_cell.angle_alpha   90.00
_cell.angle_beta   90.00
_cell.angle_gamma   90.00
#
_symmetry.space_group_name_H-M   'P 1'
#
loop_
_entity.id
_entity.type
_entity.pdbx_description
1 polymer ?
#
loop_
_entity_poly.entity_id
_entity_poly.type
_entity_poly.pdbx_seq_one_letter_code
_entity_poly.pdbx_strand_id
1 'polypeptide(L)'
;MMRARWAWWIGWLWIAGLLMGQVPLPTTPPRISASILAPRLGITFINSADGPIKEERYQRALFLGAGWNRWPLYRERVEITPGQYNWAVYDQLVTADLQHGLQINAILLGQPGIPNLTAPIFSDQTDTPGPGKSINPANPWAAFVSAAVNRYKPGGTLAQETGWRSGQGIRVWEAWNEPDLPLFWNRNVVDYARLLKVTYLAAHAADPDARVMFGGLAYSTDTANNFLARTLSVIAQDSLAPQFNWYMDQVAAHSYTYARRSGEIVAHVKQVLAARDLTRPIWLNETGVPVWNDYPGPTWAANDPGARVLRATTQQQAAYIIQSAVSAWAAGADVVMVHQLYDDCGNQPGGTDFPPNDGSLCLSGAACWGDAHGLFRNTADSACFSQHPLPGTPRPAAGAFRLLAEIFGSSTFEPVETQLINERGVVVSFNQPALRQRIHVAWNRSLDPVVLDLPANGQIATLYTLDGSDYTLVPEDDLYRITLPAATRDDFPFLAPGDGAAIGGSPLIIVEQAVRDLTTNPALPQFESSGSSPPTPLGTVPDAPTEIIRPTVDPAQDAQAPTTSMIPLPVVSPTSFSVTWSGQDNSGIVRYLVWVRVDGGQWQPWLEDTTLTQATFSGESGRRYEFAVWAVDLAGNWSRNTELTPQAVTSVQ
;
A
#
# COMPACT_ATOMS: atom_id res chain seq x y z
N MET A 1 -18.79 -41.45 -26.99
CA MET A 1 -18.55 -41.44 -28.45
C MET A 1 -18.00 -40.05 -28.76
N MET A 2 -16.80 -39.81 -29.26
CA MET A 2 -15.98 -40.50 -30.25
C MET A 2 -14.50 -40.08 -30.01
N ARG A 3 -13.57 -41.04 -30.12
CA ARG A 3 -12.11 -40.86 -30.00
C ARG A 3 -11.50 -40.39 -31.33
N ALA A 4 -10.43 -39.60 -31.30
CA ALA A 4 -9.31 -39.63 -32.27
C ALA A 4 -8.10 -38.91 -31.62
N ARG A 5 -7.05 -39.61 -31.17
CA ARG A 5 -5.93 -40.30 -31.86
C ARG A 5 -4.75 -39.38 -32.21
N TRP A 6 -3.60 -39.83 -31.70
CA TRP A 6 -2.26 -39.25 -31.74
C TRP A 6 -1.63 -39.29 -33.14
N ALA A 7 -0.70 -38.37 -33.41
CA ALA A 7 0.40 -38.55 -34.36
C ALA A 7 1.65 -37.79 -33.89
N TRP A 8 2.77 -38.52 -33.88
CA TRP A 8 4.11 -38.07 -33.54
C TRP A 8 4.80 -37.40 -34.74
N TRP A 9 5.65 -36.40 -34.48
CA TRP A 9 6.86 -36.12 -35.28
C TRP A 9 8.00 -35.70 -34.35
N ILE A 10 9.13 -36.41 -34.46
CA ILE A 10 10.42 -36.14 -33.81
C ILE A 10 11.26 -35.32 -34.79
N GLY A 11 11.96 -34.28 -34.30
CA GLY A 11 12.88 -33.50 -35.13
C GLY A 11 13.70 -32.43 -34.39
N TRP A 12 14.65 -32.90 -33.56
CA TRP A 12 15.93 -32.28 -33.17
C TRP A 12 16.02 -30.97 -32.36
N LEU A 13 16.75 -31.10 -31.25
CA LEU A 13 17.21 -30.11 -30.28
C LEU A 13 18.08 -29.00 -30.89
N TRP A 14 17.86 -27.77 -30.41
CA TRP A 14 18.96 -26.89 -29.99
C TRP A 14 18.67 -26.38 -28.58
N ILE A 15 19.65 -26.61 -27.71
CA ILE A 15 19.70 -26.18 -26.32
C ILE A 15 19.97 -24.67 -26.32
N ALA A 16 19.00 -23.88 -25.87
CA ALA A 16 19.24 -22.53 -25.39
C ALA A 16 18.73 -22.49 -23.94
N GLY A 17 19.67 -22.52 -23.00
CA GLY A 17 19.37 -22.34 -21.59
C GLY A 17 18.71 -20.99 -21.38
N LEU A 18 17.42 -21.02 -21.03
CA LEU A 18 16.73 -19.89 -20.45
C LEU A 18 17.39 -19.60 -19.10
N LEU A 19 18.31 -18.64 -19.09
CA LEU A 19 18.63 -17.87 -17.90
C LEU A 19 17.33 -17.15 -17.50
N MET A 20 16.67 -17.69 -16.48
CA MET A 20 15.62 -16.99 -15.74
C MET A 20 16.22 -15.66 -15.27
N GLY A 21 15.85 -14.58 -15.93
CA GLY A 21 16.21 -13.23 -15.51
C GLY A 21 15.56 -12.94 -14.17
N GLN A 22 16.31 -13.17 -13.07
CA GLN A 22 15.99 -12.60 -11.79
C GLN A 22 16.19 -11.09 -11.91
N VAL A 23 15.09 -10.35 -12.08
CA VAL A 23 15.09 -8.91 -11.87
C VAL A 23 15.32 -8.69 -10.36
N PRO A 24 16.32 -7.88 -9.95
CA PRO A 24 16.60 -7.69 -8.54
C PRO A 24 15.37 -7.07 -7.85
N LEU A 25 15.06 -7.58 -6.66
CA LEU A 25 14.29 -6.84 -5.66
C LEU A 25 14.94 -5.46 -5.44
N PRO A 26 14.23 -4.46 -4.88
CA PRO A 26 14.84 -3.20 -4.45
C PRO A 26 16.19 -3.47 -3.79
N THR A 27 17.26 -2.91 -4.37
CA THR A 27 18.66 -3.23 -4.04
C THR A 27 19.10 -2.67 -2.70
N THR A 28 18.22 -1.97 -1.99
CA THR A 28 18.44 -1.58 -0.61
C THR A 28 18.21 -2.79 0.29
N PRO A 29 19.23 -3.31 0.99
CA PRO A 29 18.99 -4.33 2.01
C PRO A 29 17.95 -3.79 3.02
N PRO A 30 17.07 -4.66 3.55
CA PRO A 30 16.04 -4.22 4.49
C PRO A 30 16.71 -3.50 5.67
N ARG A 31 16.18 -2.32 6.05
CA ARG A 31 16.79 -1.46 7.09
C ARG A 31 16.88 -2.14 8.47
N ILE A 32 16.09 -3.20 8.64
CA ILE A 32 16.10 -4.11 9.78
C ILE A 32 16.18 -5.54 9.22
N SER A 33 17.16 -6.32 9.69
CA SER A 33 17.43 -7.70 9.25
C SER A 33 16.48 -8.75 9.85
N ALA A 34 15.60 -8.36 10.77
CA ALA A 34 14.55 -9.21 11.33
C ALA A 34 13.24 -9.07 10.52
N SER A 35 12.49 -10.18 10.40
CA SER A 35 11.12 -10.17 9.87
C SER A 35 10.25 -9.25 10.72
N ILE A 36 9.67 -8.21 10.11
CA ILE A 36 8.73 -7.29 10.77
C ILE A 36 7.33 -7.84 10.54
N LEU A 37 6.55 -8.03 11.60
CA LEU A 37 5.11 -8.28 11.49
C LEU A 37 4.40 -7.06 12.06
N ALA A 38 4.10 -6.09 11.22
CA ALA A 38 3.53 -4.83 11.67
C ALA A 38 2.07 -5.03 12.11
N PRO A 39 1.74 -4.93 13.42
CA PRO A 39 0.43 -5.33 13.94
C PRO A 39 -0.72 -4.41 13.50
N ARG A 40 -0.41 -3.22 12.98
CA ARG A 40 -1.37 -2.22 12.49
C ARG A 40 -1.43 -2.14 10.95
N LEU A 41 -0.74 -3.05 10.25
CA LEU A 41 -0.72 -3.13 8.79
C LEU A 41 -1.13 -4.53 8.30
N GLY A 42 -1.97 -4.56 7.28
CA GLY A 42 -2.37 -5.78 6.59
C GLY A 42 -2.38 -5.65 5.09
N ILE A 43 -2.49 -6.79 4.41
CA ILE A 43 -2.69 -6.86 2.98
C ILE A 43 -3.90 -7.76 2.74
N THR A 44 -4.86 -7.30 1.94
CA THR A 44 -5.96 -8.18 1.50
C THR A 44 -5.43 -9.16 0.47
N PHE A 45 -5.93 -10.39 0.48
CA PHE A 45 -5.59 -11.41 -0.52
C PHE A 45 -4.08 -11.68 -0.62
N ILE A 46 -3.37 -11.84 0.52
CA ILE A 46 -2.00 -12.41 0.48
C ILE A 46 -2.09 -13.79 -0.18
N ASN A 47 -2.92 -14.66 0.38
CA ASN A 47 -3.54 -15.79 -0.30
C ASN A 47 -5.04 -15.76 0.04
N SER A 48 -5.86 -16.39 -0.80
CA SER A 48 -7.28 -16.63 -0.52
C SER A 48 -7.73 -17.96 -1.12
N ALA A 49 -8.96 -18.37 -0.80
CA ALA A 49 -9.58 -19.56 -1.38
C ALA A 49 -10.02 -19.38 -2.86
N ASP A 50 -9.75 -18.23 -3.48
CA ASP A 50 -10.08 -17.94 -4.88
C ASP A 50 -9.00 -18.43 -5.86
N GLY A 51 -7.84 -18.83 -5.37
CA GLY A 51 -6.75 -19.37 -6.18
C GLY A 51 -5.89 -20.36 -5.41
N PRO A 52 -4.89 -20.97 -6.08
CA PRO A 52 -3.93 -21.84 -5.41
C PRO A 52 -3.16 -21.08 -4.33
N ILE A 53 -3.02 -21.69 -3.15
CA ILE A 53 -2.18 -21.17 -2.08
C ILE A 53 -0.71 -21.30 -2.50
N LYS A 54 0.01 -20.18 -2.55
CA LYS A 54 1.42 -20.12 -2.98
C LYS A 54 2.31 -19.56 -1.87
N GLU A 55 3.37 -20.31 -1.55
CA GLU A 55 4.38 -19.93 -0.56
C GLU A 55 5.05 -18.59 -0.86
N GLU A 56 5.36 -18.36 -2.14
CA GLU A 56 5.97 -17.12 -2.61
C GLU A 56 5.16 -15.87 -2.22
N ARG A 57 3.82 -15.96 -2.20
CA ARG A 57 2.95 -14.85 -1.81
C ARG A 57 3.12 -14.52 -0.32
N TYR A 58 3.27 -15.53 0.55
CA TYR A 58 3.59 -15.32 1.96
C TYR A 58 4.95 -14.68 2.14
N GLN A 59 6.00 -15.21 1.50
CA GLN A 59 7.35 -14.67 1.60
C GLN A 59 7.42 -13.20 1.18
N ARG A 60 6.70 -12.82 0.11
CA ARG A 60 6.60 -11.43 -0.33
C ARG A 60 5.85 -10.55 0.67
N ALA A 61 4.70 -10.98 1.17
CA ALA A 61 3.94 -10.21 2.16
C ALA A 61 4.73 -10.03 3.47
N LEU A 62 5.43 -11.06 3.93
CA LEU A 62 6.29 -11.01 5.11
C LEU A 62 7.51 -10.11 4.89
N PHE A 63 8.12 -10.15 3.70
CA PHE A 63 9.19 -9.22 3.33
C PHE A 63 8.73 -7.76 3.43
N LEU A 64 7.51 -7.47 2.94
CA LEU A 64 6.91 -6.14 3.06
C LEU A 64 6.52 -5.77 4.50
N GLY A 65 6.38 -6.76 5.38
CA GLY A 65 6.11 -6.56 6.80
C GLY A 65 4.64 -6.65 7.20
N ALA A 66 3.81 -7.32 6.41
CA ALA A 66 2.39 -7.48 6.68
C ALA A 66 2.16 -8.26 7.99
N GLY A 67 1.33 -7.72 8.89
CA GLY A 67 0.90 -8.43 10.10
C GLY A 67 -0.45 -9.14 9.94
N TRP A 68 -1.25 -8.75 8.94
CA TRP A 68 -2.59 -9.28 8.71
C TRP A 68 -2.82 -9.74 7.28
N ASN A 69 -3.54 -10.86 7.13
CA ASN A 69 -4.20 -11.25 5.89
C ASN A 69 -5.72 -11.08 6.05
N ARG A 70 -6.39 -10.56 5.02
CA ARG A 70 -7.85 -10.44 4.95
C ARG A 70 -8.37 -11.12 3.71
N TRP A 71 -9.35 -12.01 3.88
CA TRP A 71 -9.96 -12.76 2.80
C TRP A 71 -11.38 -13.25 3.15
N PRO A 72 -12.24 -13.48 2.14
CA PRO A 72 -13.60 -13.95 2.35
C PRO A 72 -13.68 -15.46 2.59
N LEU A 73 -14.49 -15.83 3.58
CA LEU A 73 -14.98 -17.17 3.84
C LEU A 73 -16.45 -17.25 3.38
N TYR A 74 -16.65 -17.79 2.18
CA TYR A 74 -17.98 -17.96 1.60
C TYR A 74 -18.68 -19.21 2.14
N ARG A 75 -19.85 -19.04 2.76
CA ARG A 75 -20.71 -20.12 3.22
C ARG A 75 -20.99 -21.15 2.12
N GLU A 76 -21.35 -20.72 0.93
CA GLU A 76 -21.75 -21.61 -0.17
C GLU A 76 -20.59 -22.40 -0.76
N ARG A 77 -19.33 -22.00 -0.48
CA ARG A 77 -18.16 -22.78 -0.87
C ARG A 77 -17.83 -23.89 0.12
N VAL A 78 -18.19 -23.72 1.39
CA VAL A 78 -17.91 -24.71 2.44
C VAL A 78 -19.11 -25.58 2.75
N GLU A 79 -20.32 -25.05 2.79
CA GLU A 79 -21.54 -25.79 3.09
C GLU A 79 -22.07 -26.46 1.81
N ILE A 80 -21.60 -27.68 1.55
CA ILE A 80 -21.94 -28.44 0.33
C ILE A 80 -23.41 -28.88 0.35
N THR A 81 -23.91 -29.26 1.52
CA THR A 81 -25.33 -29.48 1.79
C THR A 81 -25.65 -28.96 3.20
N PRO A 82 -26.93 -28.65 3.53
CA PRO A 82 -27.27 -28.07 4.83
C PRO A 82 -26.65 -28.82 6.02
N GLY A 83 -25.82 -28.14 6.80
CA GLY A 83 -25.11 -28.68 7.96
C GLY A 83 -23.91 -29.60 7.66
N GLN A 84 -23.56 -29.82 6.39
CA GLN A 84 -22.36 -30.57 5.98
C GLN A 84 -21.34 -29.65 5.33
N TYR A 85 -20.16 -29.57 5.93
CA TYR A 85 -19.12 -28.63 5.53
C TYR A 85 -17.88 -29.34 4.96
N ASN A 86 -17.36 -28.84 3.85
CA ASN A 86 -16.04 -29.15 3.33
C ASN A 86 -15.11 -27.96 3.55
N TRP A 87 -14.20 -28.09 4.50
CA TRP A 87 -13.30 -27.04 4.91
C TRP A 87 -11.92 -27.09 4.24
N ALA A 88 -11.64 -28.11 3.41
CA ALA A 88 -10.28 -28.48 3.02
C ALA A 88 -9.42 -27.30 2.50
N VAL A 89 -9.98 -26.44 1.65
CA VAL A 89 -9.27 -25.27 1.10
C VAL A 89 -8.98 -24.23 2.19
N TYR A 90 -9.95 -23.95 3.05
CA TYR A 90 -9.78 -22.99 4.13
C TYR A 90 -8.90 -23.53 5.26
N ASP A 91 -8.90 -24.84 5.52
CA ASP A 91 -7.98 -25.46 6.47
C ASP A 91 -6.52 -25.22 6.07
N GLN A 92 -6.23 -25.44 4.78
CA GLN A 92 -4.91 -25.18 4.22
C GLN A 92 -4.56 -23.70 4.32
N LEU A 93 -5.50 -22.80 3.97
CA LEU A 93 -5.29 -21.36 4.01
C LEU A 93 -5.01 -20.85 5.42
N VAL A 94 -5.88 -21.18 6.39
CA VAL A 94 -5.76 -20.75 7.79
C VAL A 94 -4.49 -21.33 8.41
N THR A 95 -4.19 -22.61 8.17
CA THR A 95 -2.95 -23.23 8.67
C THR A 95 -1.73 -22.50 8.11
N ALA A 96 -1.71 -22.18 6.82
CA ALA A 96 -0.59 -21.50 6.19
C ALA A 96 -0.44 -20.05 6.69
N ASP A 97 -1.53 -19.28 6.82
CA ASP A 97 -1.49 -17.93 7.42
C ASP A 97 -0.86 -17.96 8.83
N LEU A 98 -1.33 -18.87 9.69
CA LEU A 98 -0.86 -18.97 11.08
C LEU A 98 0.59 -19.49 11.19
N GLN A 99 1.03 -20.37 10.28
CA GLN A 99 2.43 -20.82 10.21
C GLN A 99 3.39 -19.68 9.87
N HIS A 100 2.92 -18.68 9.11
CA HIS A 100 3.67 -17.48 8.76
C HIS A 100 3.55 -16.36 9.80
N GLY A 101 2.84 -16.61 10.91
CA GLY A 101 2.65 -15.62 11.98
C GLY A 101 1.67 -14.50 11.61
N LEU A 102 0.95 -14.62 10.50
CA LEU A 102 -0.06 -13.65 10.10
C LEU A 102 -1.29 -13.77 11.01
N GLN A 103 -1.86 -12.62 11.36
CA GLN A 103 -3.20 -12.55 11.93
C GLN A 103 -4.24 -12.52 10.82
N ILE A 104 -5.46 -12.99 11.11
CA ILE A 104 -6.48 -13.21 10.08
C ILE A 104 -7.71 -12.36 10.40
N ASN A 105 -8.12 -11.54 9.44
CA ASN A 105 -9.46 -10.96 9.35
C ASN A 105 -10.28 -11.82 8.38
N ALA A 106 -11.05 -12.77 8.90
CA ALA A 106 -11.88 -13.63 8.07
C ALA A 106 -13.26 -13.00 7.84
N ILE A 107 -13.63 -12.77 6.57
CA ILE A 107 -14.93 -12.21 6.24
C ILE A 107 -15.95 -13.34 6.13
N LEU A 108 -16.92 -13.39 7.03
CA LEU A 108 -18.03 -14.31 6.93
C LEU A 108 -18.98 -13.78 5.85
N LEU A 109 -19.01 -14.46 4.71
CA LEU A 109 -19.83 -14.09 3.55
C LEU A 109 -20.78 -15.20 3.14
N GLY A 110 -21.77 -14.81 2.35
CA GLY A 110 -22.68 -15.72 1.69
C GLY A 110 -23.32 -15.09 0.47
N GLN A 111 -24.34 -15.74 -0.08
CA GLN A 111 -25.25 -15.12 -1.03
C GLN A 111 -26.22 -14.19 -0.28
N PRO A 112 -26.60 -13.01 -0.82
CA PRO A 112 -27.48 -12.06 -0.14
C PRO A 112 -28.84 -12.65 0.30
N GLY A 113 -29.30 -13.72 -0.37
CA GLY A 113 -30.55 -14.42 -0.09
C GLY A 113 -30.48 -15.47 1.03
N ILE A 114 -29.78 -15.20 2.14
CA ILE A 114 -29.64 -16.15 3.26
C ILE A 114 -31.04 -16.64 3.71
N PRO A 115 -31.33 -17.95 3.61
CA PRO A 115 -32.64 -18.48 3.97
C PRO A 115 -32.83 -18.44 5.49
N ASN A 116 -34.07 -18.15 5.93
CA ASN A 116 -34.49 -18.19 7.35
C ASN A 116 -33.59 -17.39 8.32
N LEU A 117 -33.00 -16.28 7.88
CA LEU A 117 -32.16 -15.42 8.73
C LEU A 117 -32.90 -14.91 10.00
N THR A 118 -34.23 -14.80 9.94
CA THR A 118 -35.10 -14.39 11.05
C THR A 118 -35.45 -15.52 12.01
N ALA A 119 -35.09 -16.78 11.72
CA ALA A 119 -35.30 -17.88 12.66
C ALA A 119 -34.51 -17.64 13.96
N PRO A 120 -34.99 -18.13 15.12
CA PRO A 120 -34.28 -17.98 16.39
C PRO A 120 -32.85 -18.51 16.32
N ILE A 121 -31.92 -17.85 17.01
CA ILE A 121 -30.49 -18.21 16.99
C ILE A 121 -30.23 -19.53 17.72
N PHE A 122 -30.92 -19.77 18.83
CA PHE A 122 -30.73 -20.95 19.69
C PHE A 122 -31.88 -21.94 19.54
N SER A 123 -31.58 -23.22 19.75
CA SER A 123 -32.50 -24.34 19.52
C SER A 123 -33.74 -24.34 20.42
N ASP A 124 -33.71 -23.59 21.53
CA ASP A 124 -34.85 -23.37 22.43
C ASP A 124 -35.85 -22.31 21.93
N GLN A 125 -35.74 -21.94 20.65
CA GLN A 125 -36.58 -20.95 19.97
C GLN A 125 -36.40 -19.52 20.51
N THR A 126 -35.21 -19.20 21.04
CA THR A 126 -34.87 -17.86 21.51
C THR A 126 -33.64 -17.27 20.81
N ASP A 127 -33.49 -15.96 20.92
CA ASP A 127 -32.24 -15.24 20.60
C ASP A 127 -31.41 -14.94 21.86
N THR A 128 -31.83 -15.43 23.03
CA THR A 128 -31.15 -15.15 24.30
C THR A 128 -30.04 -16.17 24.50
N PRO A 129 -28.75 -15.77 24.52
CA PRO A 129 -27.67 -16.71 24.78
C PRO A 129 -27.73 -17.22 26.23
N GLY A 130 -27.12 -18.37 26.48
CA GLY A 130 -26.99 -18.92 27.82
C GLY A 130 -26.06 -20.14 27.85
N PRO A 131 -25.50 -20.50 29.02
CA PRO A 131 -24.62 -21.65 29.16
C PRO A 131 -25.29 -22.93 28.64
N GLY A 132 -24.58 -23.70 27.81
CA GLY A 132 -25.03 -24.99 27.29
C GLY A 132 -26.12 -24.92 26.21
N LYS A 133 -26.54 -23.73 25.75
CA LYS A 133 -27.47 -23.61 24.64
C LYS A 133 -26.80 -24.04 23.32
N SER A 134 -27.51 -24.84 22.54
CA SER A 134 -27.10 -25.19 21.17
C SER A 134 -27.67 -24.22 20.14
N ILE A 135 -26.94 -24.08 19.02
CA ILE A 135 -27.39 -23.29 17.87
C ILE A 135 -28.59 -23.96 17.21
N ASN A 136 -29.54 -23.15 16.75
CA ASN A 136 -30.68 -23.61 15.98
C ASN A 136 -30.27 -23.99 14.55
N PRO A 137 -30.36 -25.26 14.14
CA PRO A 137 -30.04 -25.66 12.77
C PRO A 137 -30.99 -25.06 11.73
N ALA A 138 -32.18 -24.59 12.13
CA ALA A 138 -33.11 -23.89 11.24
C ALA A 138 -32.70 -22.44 10.93
N ASN A 139 -31.70 -21.89 11.63
CA ASN A 139 -31.02 -20.65 11.28
C ASN A 139 -29.66 -21.00 10.63
N PRO A 140 -29.60 -21.13 9.30
CA PRO A 140 -28.39 -21.62 8.61
C PRO A 140 -27.21 -20.65 8.72
N TRP A 141 -27.46 -19.36 8.91
CA TRP A 141 -26.39 -18.39 9.16
C TRP A 141 -25.78 -18.61 10.55
N ALA A 142 -26.60 -18.77 11.59
CA ALA A 142 -26.12 -19.07 12.94
C ALA A 142 -25.30 -20.38 12.96
N ALA A 143 -25.78 -21.41 12.26
CA ALA A 143 -25.10 -22.70 12.14
C ALA A 143 -23.73 -22.57 11.45
N PHE A 144 -23.67 -21.84 10.32
CA PHE A 144 -22.43 -21.57 9.60
C PHE A 144 -21.43 -20.79 10.45
N VAL A 145 -21.85 -19.69 11.08
CA VAL A 145 -20.97 -18.87 11.94
C VAL A 145 -20.41 -19.71 13.08
N SER A 146 -21.25 -20.46 13.78
CA SER A 146 -20.80 -21.33 14.88
C SER A 146 -19.85 -22.43 14.40
N ALA A 147 -20.11 -23.03 13.23
CA ALA A 147 -19.22 -24.04 12.65
C ALA A 147 -17.85 -23.46 12.29
N ALA A 148 -17.80 -22.29 11.64
CA ALA A 148 -16.56 -21.61 11.28
C ALA A 148 -15.75 -21.22 12.53
N VAL A 149 -16.40 -20.61 13.52
CA VAL A 149 -15.74 -20.17 14.76
C VAL A 149 -15.22 -21.36 15.57
N ASN A 150 -16.03 -22.40 15.79
CA ASN A 150 -15.56 -23.59 16.51
C ASN A 150 -14.42 -24.31 15.78
N ARG A 151 -14.37 -24.23 14.45
CA ARG A 151 -13.29 -24.83 13.67
C ARG A 151 -11.96 -24.10 13.85
N TYR A 152 -11.97 -22.77 13.74
CA TYR A 152 -10.75 -21.97 13.60
C TYR A 152 -10.36 -21.12 14.82
N LYS A 153 -11.20 -21.00 15.85
CA LYS A 153 -10.81 -20.31 17.10
C LYS A 153 -9.59 -20.96 17.75
N PRO A 154 -8.87 -20.26 18.64
CA PRO A 154 -7.86 -20.91 19.47
C PRO A 154 -8.41 -22.10 20.25
N GLY A 155 -7.74 -23.25 20.11
CA GLY A 155 -8.20 -24.53 20.67
C GLY A 155 -9.43 -25.13 19.96
N GLY A 156 -9.83 -24.59 18.81
CA GLY A 156 -10.89 -25.13 17.95
C GLY A 156 -10.53 -26.48 17.32
N THR A 157 -11.45 -27.04 16.54
CA THR A 157 -11.30 -28.38 15.96
C THR A 157 -10.03 -28.52 15.13
N LEU A 158 -9.74 -27.56 14.23
CA LEU A 158 -8.54 -27.64 13.40
C LEU A 158 -7.25 -27.47 14.23
N ALA A 159 -7.29 -26.61 15.26
CA ALA A 159 -6.17 -26.44 16.19
C ALA A 159 -5.84 -27.74 16.93
N GLN A 160 -6.85 -28.51 17.33
CA GLN A 160 -6.69 -29.83 17.96
C GLN A 160 -6.17 -30.89 16.98
N GLU A 161 -6.67 -30.89 15.74
CA GLU A 161 -6.24 -31.82 14.68
C GLU A 161 -4.77 -31.62 14.28
N THR A 162 -4.30 -30.37 14.29
CA THR A 162 -2.96 -29.99 13.79
C THR A 162 -1.94 -29.72 14.90
N GLY A 163 -2.39 -29.63 16.16
CA GLY A 163 -1.52 -29.37 17.32
C GLY A 163 -1.02 -27.93 17.40
N TRP A 164 -1.86 -26.94 17.06
CA TRP A 164 -1.49 -25.52 17.18
C TRP A 164 -1.16 -25.13 18.63
N ARG A 165 -0.27 -24.15 18.80
CA ARG A 165 0.08 -23.60 20.11
C ARG A 165 -1.13 -22.90 20.73
N SER A 166 -1.15 -22.84 22.06
CA SER A 166 -2.18 -22.10 22.79
C SER A 166 -2.27 -20.65 22.29
N GLY A 167 -3.49 -20.19 22.03
CA GLY A 167 -3.76 -18.84 21.51
C GLY A 167 -3.71 -18.70 19.98
N GLN A 168 -3.22 -19.69 19.22
CA GLN A 168 -3.26 -19.64 17.75
C GLN A 168 -4.64 -19.98 17.21
N GLY A 169 -5.17 -19.13 16.33
CA GLY A 169 -6.48 -19.27 15.70
C GLY A 169 -7.04 -17.93 15.24
N ILE A 170 -8.20 -17.94 14.61
CA ILE A 170 -8.90 -16.75 14.15
C ILE A 170 -9.68 -16.15 15.32
N ARG A 171 -9.49 -14.84 15.55
CA ARG A 171 -10.26 -14.06 16.53
C ARG A 171 -11.13 -12.99 15.88
N VAL A 172 -10.76 -12.48 14.70
CA VAL A 172 -11.46 -11.38 14.04
C VAL A 172 -12.34 -11.91 12.93
N TRP A 173 -13.65 -11.75 13.12
CA TRP A 173 -14.70 -12.23 12.23
C TRP A 173 -15.50 -11.05 11.70
N GLU A 174 -15.42 -10.79 10.40
CA GLU A 174 -16.10 -9.68 9.76
C GLU A 174 -17.47 -10.13 9.22
N ALA A 175 -18.52 -9.43 9.67
CA ALA A 175 -19.90 -9.74 9.31
C ALA A 175 -20.27 -9.05 7.99
N TRP A 176 -20.06 -9.78 6.89
CA TRP A 176 -20.28 -9.32 5.50
C TRP A 176 -19.21 -8.37 4.95
N ASN A 177 -19.32 -8.05 3.65
CA ASN A 177 -18.48 -7.07 2.94
C ASN A 177 -19.38 -6.06 2.24
N GLU A 178 -19.10 -4.76 2.43
CA GLU A 178 -19.77 -3.64 1.75
C GLU A 178 -21.31 -3.74 1.73
N PRO A 179 -21.95 -3.94 2.90
CA PRO A 179 -23.41 -4.04 2.96
C PRO A 179 -24.14 -2.74 2.57
N ASP A 180 -23.40 -1.63 2.44
CA ASP A 180 -23.89 -0.36 1.93
C ASP A 180 -23.95 -0.29 0.39
N LEU A 181 -23.44 -1.30 -0.32
CA LEU A 181 -23.53 -1.40 -1.78
C LEU A 181 -24.59 -2.42 -2.22
N PRO A 182 -25.52 -2.04 -3.13
CA PRO A 182 -26.55 -2.95 -3.64
C PRO A 182 -26.02 -4.23 -4.29
N LEU A 183 -24.78 -4.18 -4.83
CA LEU A 183 -24.12 -5.34 -5.44
C LEU A 183 -23.85 -6.45 -4.41
N PHE A 184 -23.43 -6.07 -3.20
CA PHE A 184 -23.08 -7.02 -2.14
C PHE A 184 -24.24 -7.27 -1.19
N TRP A 185 -25.17 -6.32 -1.05
CA TRP A 185 -26.34 -6.45 -0.19
C TRP A 185 -27.56 -5.77 -0.79
N ASN A 186 -28.47 -6.58 -1.33
CA ASN A 186 -29.70 -6.10 -1.96
C ASN A 186 -30.92 -6.16 -1.02
N ARG A 187 -30.70 -6.42 0.27
CA ARG A 187 -31.74 -6.45 1.31
C ARG A 187 -31.74 -5.14 2.11
N ASN A 188 -32.73 -4.97 2.97
CA ASN A 188 -32.83 -3.74 3.76
C ASN A 188 -31.87 -3.75 4.96
N VAL A 189 -31.78 -2.62 5.66
CA VAL A 189 -30.92 -2.43 6.83
C VAL A 189 -31.38 -3.25 8.05
N VAL A 190 -32.66 -3.63 8.14
CA VAL A 190 -33.18 -4.49 9.22
C VAL A 190 -32.64 -5.91 9.07
N ASP A 191 -32.58 -6.41 7.84
CA ASP A 191 -31.98 -7.71 7.54
C ASP A 191 -30.48 -7.71 7.88
N TYR A 192 -29.76 -6.61 7.64
CA TYR A 192 -28.34 -6.51 8.01
C TYR A 192 -28.14 -6.44 9.53
N ALA A 193 -28.95 -5.64 10.24
CA ALA A 193 -28.95 -5.61 11.70
C ALA A 193 -29.23 -7.02 12.29
N ARG A 194 -30.15 -7.78 11.67
CA ARG A 194 -30.41 -9.18 12.04
C ARG A 194 -29.19 -10.05 11.78
N LEU A 195 -28.55 -9.94 10.61
CA LEU A 195 -27.33 -10.68 10.27
C LEU A 195 -26.24 -10.43 11.30
N LEU A 196 -25.98 -9.15 11.62
CA LEU A 196 -24.97 -8.76 12.59
C LEU A 196 -25.26 -9.34 13.99
N LYS A 197 -26.51 -9.26 14.46
CA LYS A 197 -26.94 -9.88 15.73
C LYS A 197 -26.72 -11.38 15.74
N VAL A 198 -27.11 -12.08 14.68
CA VAL A 198 -26.94 -13.55 14.57
C VAL A 198 -25.45 -13.90 14.57
N THR A 199 -24.63 -13.18 13.79
CA THR A 199 -23.17 -13.38 13.76
C THR A 199 -22.57 -13.20 15.15
N TYR A 200 -22.88 -12.08 15.82
CA TYR A 200 -22.34 -11.75 17.14
C TYR A 200 -22.65 -12.83 18.17
N LEU A 201 -23.92 -13.20 18.32
CA LEU A 201 -24.36 -14.12 19.36
C LEU A 201 -23.92 -15.56 19.07
N ALA A 202 -23.92 -16.00 17.81
CA ALA A 202 -23.44 -17.33 17.44
C ALA A 202 -21.91 -17.45 17.60
N ALA A 203 -21.16 -16.41 17.23
CA ALA A 203 -19.72 -16.38 17.39
C ALA A 203 -19.32 -16.40 18.88
N HIS A 204 -19.93 -15.56 19.72
CA HIS A 204 -19.63 -15.52 21.16
C HIS A 204 -20.08 -16.79 21.91
N ALA A 205 -21.14 -17.46 21.44
CA ALA A 205 -21.52 -18.77 21.97
C ALA A 205 -20.47 -19.85 21.66
N ALA A 206 -19.79 -19.76 20.51
CA ALA A 206 -18.71 -20.65 20.13
C ALA A 206 -17.38 -20.28 20.78
N ASP A 207 -17.04 -18.99 20.83
CA ASP A 207 -15.80 -18.44 21.37
C ASP A 207 -16.06 -17.10 22.09
N PRO A 208 -16.01 -17.07 23.44
CA PRO A 208 -16.22 -15.83 24.20
C PRO A 208 -15.23 -14.71 23.91
N ASP A 209 -14.03 -15.01 23.35
CA ASP A 209 -13.07 -13.96 22.94
C ASP A 209 -13.07 -13.70 21.41
N ALA A 210 -14.07 -14.18 20.68
CA ALA A 210 -14.28 -13.76 19.30
C ALA A 210 -14.55 -12.25 19.25
N ARG A 211 -14.01 -11.58 18.23
CA ARG A 211 -14.26 -10.17 17.91
C ARG A 211 -15.07 -10.11 16.63
N VAL A 212 -16.31 -9.69 16.73
CA VAL A 212 -17.20 -9.53 15.57
C VAL A 212 -17.17 -8.10 15.08
N MET A 213 -16.76 -7.95 13.83
CA MET A 213 -16.59 -6.69 13.13
C MET A 213 -17.83 -6.40 12.29
N PHE A 214 -18.38 -5.18 12.40
CA PHE A 214 -19.34 -4.66 11.43
C PHE A 214 -18.66 -4.63 10.05
N GLY A 215 -19.32 -5.19 9.03
CA GLY A 215 -18.74 -5.38 7.70
C GLY A 215 -18.22 -4.10 7.07
N GLY A 216 -17.10 -4.19 6.35
CA GLY A 216 -16.43 -3.02 5.79
C GLY A 216 -17.31 -2.19 4.88
N LEU A 217 -17.47 -0.91 5.21
CA LEU A 217 -18.36 0.03 4.50
C LEU A 217 -17.61 0.78 3.39
N ALA A 218 -18.15 0.78 2.17
CA ALA A 218 -17.54 1.43 1.01
C ALA A 218 -17.63 2.98 1.04
N TYR A 219 -18.73 3.49 1.59
CA TYR A 219 -19.09 4.91 1.64
C TYR A 219 -19.12 5.61 0.26
N SER A 220 -19.23 4.87 -0.84
CA SER A 220 -19.13 5.43 -2.20
C SER A 220 -20.36 6.25 -2.60
N THR A 221 -21.53 5.93 -2.02
CA THR A 221 -22.81 6.62 -2.26
C THR A 221 -23.53 7.00 -0.95
N ASP A 222 -22.92 6.68 0.20
CA ASP A 222 -23.61 6.59 1.50
C ASP A 222 -23.50 7.86 2.38
N THR A 223 -22.82 8.92 1.92
CA THR A 223 -22.72 10.17 2.71
C THR A 223 -24.08 10.83 2.95
N ALA A 224 -25.08 10.56 2.11
CA ALA A 224 -26.47 10.99 2.30
C ALA A 224 -27.38 9.94 2.96
N ASN A 225 -26.98 8.67 3.03
CA ASN A 225 -27.83 7.54 3.44
C ASN A 225 -27.19 6.64 4.53
N ASN A 226 -26.19 7.15 5.24
CA ASN A 226 -25.45 6.56 6.37
C ASN A 226 -25.97 5.21 6.91
N PHE A 227 -25.52 4.12 6.28
CA PHE A 227 -25.91 2.75 6.53
C PHE A 227 -25.60 2.31 7.97
N LEU A 228 -24.44 2.72 8.50
CA LEU A 228 -24.07 2.47 9.90
C LEU A 228 -25.09 3.09 10.86
N ALA A 229 -25.38 4.38 10.72
CA ALA A 229 -26.33 5.07 11.59
C ALA A 229 -27.74 4.47 11.53
N ARG A 230 -28.19 4.08 10.32
CA ARG A 230 -29.48 3.38 10.15
C ARG A 230 -29.48 2.00 10.80
N THR A 231 -28.39 1.24 10.66
CA THR A 231 -28.25 -0.07 11.32
C THR A 231 -28.29 0.08 12.84
N LEU A 232 -27.56 1.05 13.40
CA LEU A 232 -27.60 1.37 14.83
C LEU A 232 -28.99 1.83 15.29
N SER A 233 -29.77 2.49 14.42
CA SER A 233 -31.16 2.86 14.72
C SER A 233 -32.09 1.66 14.83
N VAL A 234 -31.86 0.61 14.04
CA VAL A 234 -32.58 -0.67 14.18
C VAL A 234 -32.12 -1.39 15.45
N ILE A 235 -30.82 -1.52 15.68
CA ILE A 235 -30.26 -2.21 16.85
C ILE A 235 -30.72 -1.57 18.17
N ALA A 236 -30.85 -0.24 18.21
CA ALA A 236 -31.34 0.48 19.40
C ALA A 236 -32.77 0.10 19.83
N GLN A 237 -33.56 -0.52 18.94
CA GLN A 237 -34.91 -0.99 19.26
C GLN A 237 -34.89 -2.33 20.01
N ASP A 238 -33.74 -3.01 20.04
CA ASP A 238 -33.55 -4.27 20.76
C ASP A 238 -33.04 -3.98 22.18
N SER A 239 -33.84 -4.32 23.19
CA SER A 239 -33.52 -4.08 24.60
C SER A 239 -32.28 -4.86 25.07
N LEU A 240 -31.86 -5.90 24.35
CA LEU A 240 -30.66 -6.68 24.66
C LEU A 240 -29.39 -6.05 24.06
N ALA A 241 -29.48 -5.07 23.16
CA ALA A 241 -28.31 -4.51 22.48
C ALA A 241 -27.24 -3.97 23.46
N PRO A 242 -27.55 -3.20 24.52
CA PRO A 242 -26.54 -2.75 25.47
C PRO A 242 -25.83 -3.89 26.20
N GLN A 243 -26.54 -4.98 26.50
CA GLN A 243 -25.97 -6.16 27.16
C GLN A 243 -24.97 -6.90 26.27
N PHE A 244 -25.19 -6.90 24.96
CA PHE A 244 -24.37 -7.64 23.99
C PHE A 244 -23.57 -6.69 23.10
N ASN A 245 -23.02 -5.64 23.68
CA ASN A 245 -22.07 -4.72 23.04
C ASN A 245 -22.58 -4.07 21.72
N TRP A 246 -23.90 -3.93 21.56
CA TRP A 246 -24.54 -3.51 20.30
C TRP A 246 -24.27 -4.45 19.12
N TYR A 247 -24.01 -5.71 19.43
CA TYR A 247 -23.73 -6.80 18.48
C TYR A 247 -22.49 -6.57 17.61
N MET A 248 -21.54 -5.75 18.06
CA MET A 248 -20.26 -5.53 17.37
C MET A 248 -19.16 -5.09 18.33
N ASP A 249 -17.96 -5.59 18.09
CA ASP A 249 -16.75 -5.24 18.84
C ASP A 249 -15.90 -4.19 18.13
N GLN A 250 -16.07 -4.05 16.82
CA GLN A 250 -15.31 -3.12 15.98
C GLN A 250 -16.06 -2.82 14.68
N VAL A 251 -15.65 -1.75 13.99
CA VAL A 251 -16.24 -1.34 12.70
C VAL A 251 -15.17 -1.28 11.63
N ALA A 252 -15.44 -1.87 10.47
CA ALA A 252 -14.60 -1.76 9.29
C ALA A 252 -15.10 -0.67 8.33
N ALA A 253 -14.17 -0.07 7.61
CA ALA A 253 -14.45 0.89 6.56
C ALA A 253 -13.44 0.78 5.42
N HIS A 254 -13.87 1.11 4.20
CA HIS A 254 -13.07 1.05 3.00
C HIS A 254 -12.87 2.46 2.41
N SER A 255 -11.69 2.73 1.86
CA SER A 255 -11.39 4.01 1.22
C SER A 255 -10.55 3.81 -0.03
N TYR A 256 -11.05 4.32 -1.16
CA TYR A 256 -10.40 4.17 -2.45
C TYR A 256 -10.08 5.52 -3.11
N THR A 257 -8.97 5.53 -3.86
CA THR A 257 -8.54 6.56 -4.82
C THR A 257 -8.12 7.92 -4.25
N TYR A 258 -8.85 8.48 -3.28
CA TYR A 258 -8.56 9.78 -2.68
C TYR A 258 -7.91 9.61 -1.30
N ALA A 259 -6.61 9.89 -1.15
CA ALA A 259 -5.85 9.51 0.05
C ALA A 259 -6.40 10.18 1.34
N ARG A 260 -6.78 11.45 1.25
CA ARG A 260 -7.38 12.20 2.36
C ARG A 260 -8.68 11.58 2.87
N ARG A 261 -9.49 10.99 1.97
CA ARG A 261 -10.80 10.38 2.29
C ARG A 261 -10.68 9.28 3.35
N SER A 262 -9.53 8.62 3.45
CA SER A 262 -9.27 7.58 4.45
C SER A 262 -9.39 8.10 5.88
N GLY A 263 -8.83 9.28 6.16
CA GLY A 263 -9.00 9.94 7.47
C GLY A 263 -10.43 10.44 7.70
N GLU A 264 -11.07 10.96 6.65
CA GLU A 264 -12.44 11.49 6.72
C GLU A 264 -13.47 10.39 7.02
N ILE A 265 -13.33 9.22 6.40
CA ILE A 265 -14.20 8.08 6.66
C ILE A 265 -14.04 7.57 8.08
N VAL A 266 -12.80 7.42 8.57
CA VAL A 266 -12.54 6.98 9.94
C VAL A 266 -13.13 7.98 10.94
N ALA A 267 -12.94 9.27 10.71
CA ALA A 267 -13.54 10.33 11.54
C ALA A 267 -15.08 10.28 11.48
N HIS A 268 -15.66 10.03 10.31
CA HIS A 268 -17.10 9.91 10.12
C HIS A 268 -17.67 8.71 10.89
N VAL A 269 -17.07 7.52 10.78
CA VAL A 269 -17.46 6.33 11.56
C VAL A 269 -17.41 6.64 13.05
N LYS A 270 -16.34 7.28 13.52
CA LYS A 270 -16.18 7.69 14.92
C LYS A 270 -17.30 8.64 15.38
N GLN A 271 -17.68 9.60 14.54
CA GLN A 271 -18.80 10.52 14.83
C GLN A 271 -20.15 9.78 14.90
N VAL A 272 -20.40 8.85 14.00
CA VAL A 272 -21.64 8.05 14.00
C VAL A 272 -21.76 7.19 15.26
N LEU A 273 -20.67 6.58 15.70
CA LEU A 273 -20.62 5.81 16.95
C LEU A 273 -20.83 6.73 18.17
N ALA A 274 -20.14 7.87 18.21
CA ALA A 274 -20.24 8.83 19.30
C ALA A 274 -21.66 9.42 19.44
N ALA A 275 -22.40 9.58 18.35
CA ALA A 275 -23.80 10.01 18.37
C ALA A 275 -24.75 9.02 19.08
N ARG A 276 -24.26 7.84 19.46
CA ARG A 276 -24.95 6.82 20.26
C ARG A 276 -24.20 6.44 21.54
N ASP A 277 -23.27 7.28 21.98
CA ASP A 277 -22.39 7.03 23.14
C ASP A 277 -21.57 5.74 23.01
N LEU A 278 -21.25 5.35 21.76
CA LEU A 278 -20.43 4.17 21.46
C LEU A 278 -19.00 4.59 21.15
N THR A 279 -18.05 3.83 21.69
CA THR A 279 -16.64 3.85 21.27
C THR A 279 -16.25 2.43 20.89
N ARG A 280 -15.75 2.25 19.67
CA ARG A 280 -15.26 0.96 19.15
C ARG A 280 -13.97 1.17 18.36
N PRO A 281 -13.07 0.18 18.33
CA PRO A 281 -12.00 0.11 17.35
C PRO A 281 -12.53 0.28 15.93
N ILE A 282 -11.79 1.01 15.10
CA ILE A 282 -12.13 1.26 13.69
C ILE A 282 -10.97 0.77 12.84
N TRP A 283 -11.26 -0.08 11.86
CA TRP A 283 -10.25 -0.57 10.93
C TRP A 283 -10.53 -0.03 9.54
N LEU A 284 -9.50 0.55 8.91
CA LEU A 284 -9.52 0.77 7.47
C LEU A 284 -9.04 -0.52 6.80
N ASN A 285 -9.89 -1.54 6.79
CA ASN A 285 -9.52 -2.90 6.39
C ASN A 285 -9.55 -3.12 4.87
N GLU A 286 -9.75 -2.06 4.09
CA GLU A 286 -9.52 -2.05 2.66
C GLU A 286 -9.21 -0.63 2.15
N THR A 287 -8.05 -0.44 1.51
CA THR A 287 -7.70 0.82 0.88
C THR A 287 -6.76 0.63 -0.31
N GLY A 288 -6.92 1.43 -1.36
CA GLY A 288 -6.07 1.34 -2.54
C GLY A 288 -6.42 2.35 -3.64
N VAL A 289 -5.58 2.37 -4.67
CA VAL A 289 -5.87 3.08 -5.92
C VAL A 289 -5.33 2.25 -7.08
N PRO A 290 -6.12 2.02 -8.15
CA PRO A 290 -5.64 1.28 -9.29
C PRO A 290 -4.74 2.15 -10.16
N VAL A 291 -3.72 1.57 -10.79
CA VAL A 291 -2.83 2.32 -11.69
C VAL A 291 -3.29 2.29 -13.13
N TRP A 292 -3.00 3.35 -13.89
CA TRP A 292 -3.22 3.39 -15.33
C TRP A 292 -1.93 3.20 -16.15
N ASN A 293 -0.78 3.65 -15.65
CA ASN A 293 0.50 3.63 -16.39
C ASN A 293 1.31 2.33 -16.21
N ASP A 294 0.67 1.26 -15.76
CA ASP A 294 1.24 -0.08 -15.67
C ASP A 294 0.14 -1.11 -15.92
N TYR A 295 0.46 -2.23 -16.57
CA TYR A 295 -0.50 -3.29 -16.89
C TYR A 295 -0.98 -3.97 -15.59
N PRO A 296 -2.26 -4.38 -15.43
CA PRO A 296 -3.34 -4.39 -16.42
C PRO A 296 -4.09 -3.07 -16.61
N GLY A 297 -3.63 -1.97 -16.00
CA GLY A 297 -4.21 -0.65 -16.23
C GLY A 297 -4.19 -0.24 -17.70
N PRO A 298 -5.05 0.70 -18.11
CA PRO A 298 -5.10 1.17 -19.49
C PRO A 298 -3.88 2.04 -19.83
N THR A 299 -2.73 1.41 -20.09
CA THR A 299 -1.44 2.10 -20.33
C THR A 299 -1.47 3.03 -21.53
N TRP A 300 -2.39 2.78 -22.48
CA TRP A 300 -2.63 3.61 -23.65
C TRP A 300 -3.38 4.92 -23.35
N ALA A 301 -4.00 5.04 -22.16
CA ALA A 301 -4.79 6.21 -21.75
C ALA A 301 -3.95 7.44 -21.32
N ALA A 302 -2.64 7.45 -21.59
CA ALA A 302 -1.77 8.58 -21.23
C ALA A 302 -2.31 9.94 -21.73
N ASN A 303 -2.82 9.94 -22.97
CA ASN A 303 -3.39 11.10 -23.65
C ASN A 303 -4.93 11.14 -23.61
N ASP A 304 -5.58 10.24 -22.86
CA ASP A 304 -7.02 10.20 -22.68
C ASP A 304 -7.38 10.27 -21.18
N PRO A 305 -7.44 11.50 -20.61
CA PRO A 305 -7.84 11.72 -19.22
C PRO A 305 -9.15 11.03 -18.83
N GLY A 306 -10.12 10.93 -19.76
CA GLY A 306 -11.41 10.29 -19.53
C GLY A 306 -11.29 8.80 -19.23
N ALA A 307 -10.32 8.13 -19.87
CA ALA A 307 -10.05 6.70 -19.68
C ALA A 307 -9.24 6.36 -18.41
N ARG A 308 -8.67 7.37 -17.72
CA ARG A 308 -7.90 7.19 -16.48
C ARG A 308 -8.48 7.89 -15.25
N VAL A 309 -9.75 8.30 -15.33
CA VAL A 309 -10.51 8.82 -14.18
C VAL A 309 -10.44 7.84 -13.00
N LEU A 310 -10.18 8.37 -11.80
CA LEU A 310 -10.00 7.62 -10.54
C LEU A 310 -8.81 6.65 -10.51
N ARG A 311 -7.84 6.77 -11.44
CA ARG A 311 -6.62 5.97 -11.47
C ARG A 311 -5.38 6.81 -11.19
N ALA A 312 -4.35 6.16 -10.68
CA ALA A 312 -3.07 6.77 -10.34
C ALA A 312 -1.96 6.34 -11.31
N THR A 313 -0.86 7.07 -11.32
CA THR A 313 0.43 6.50 -11.75
C THR A 313 0.98 5.55 -10.67
N THR A 314 1.95 4.69 -11.01
CA THR A 314 2.63 3.84 -10.02
C THR A 314 3.32 4.64 -8.90
N GLN A 315 3.81 5.85 -9.18
CA GLN A 315 4.38 6.76 -8.17
C GLN A 315 3.29 7.35 -7.26
N GLN A 316 2.17 7.79 -7.84
CA GLN A 316 1.01 8.24 -7.05
C GLN A 316 0.43 7.10 -6.21
N GLN A 317 0.41 5.86 -6.71
CA GLN A 317 -0.01 4.70 -5.91
C GLN A 317 0.87 4.52 -4.67
N ALA A 318 2.20 4.65 -4.82
CA ALA A 318 3.11 4.61 -3.67
C ALA A 318 2.87 5.73 -2.66
N ALA A 319 2.69 6.96 -3.14
CA ALA A 319 2.34 8.10 -2.29
C ALA A 319 0.99 7.88 -1.56
N TYR A 320 -0.01 7.34 -2.27
CA TYR A 320 -1.33 7.01 -1.72
C TYR A 320 -1.23 6.03 -0.55
N ILE A 321 -0.42 4.97 -0.64
CA ILE A 321 -0.27 3.97 0.45
C ILE A 321 0.10 4.66 1.78
N ILE A 322 1.10 5.54 1.75
CA ILE A 322 1.54 6.27 2.96
C ILE A 322 0.49 7.29 3.39
N GLN A 323 0.04 8.15 2.49
CA GLN A 323 -0.91 9.22 2.81
C GLN A 323 -2.23 8.66 3.36
N SER A 324 -2.74 7.58 2.78
CA SER A 324 -3.97 6.90 3.21
C SER A 324 -3.81 6.31 4.62
N ALA A 325 -2.76 5.51 4.86
CA ALA A 325 -2.54 4.87 6.15
C ALA A 325 -2.33 5.89 7.28
N VAL A 326 -1.50 6.90 7.03
CA VAL A 326 -1.20 7.97 7.99
C VAL A 326 -2.45 8.81 8.30
N SER A 327 -3.24 9.16 7.29
CA SER A 327 -4.50 9.90 7.50
C SER A 327 -5.50 9.07 8.31
N ALA A 328 -5.60 7.77 8.06
CA ALA A 328 -6.48 6.88 8.80
C ALA A 328 -6.06 6.72 10.26
N TRP A 329 -4.77 6.50 10.52
CA TRP A 329 -4.25 6.39 11.89
C TRP A 329 -4.40 7.70 12.67
N ALA A 330 -4.17 8.84 12.03
CA ALA A 330 -4.40 10.15 12.66
C ALA A 330 -5.86 10.38 13.05
N ALA A 331 -6.80 9.86 12.24
CA ALA A 331 -8.23 9.89 12.56
C ALA A 331 -8.65 8.85 13.62
N GLY A 332 -7.78 7.90 13.96
CA GLY A 332 -7.99 6.91 15.02
C GLY A 332 -8.23 5.48 14.54
N ALA A 333 -7.87 5.12 13.31
CA ALA A 333 -7.92 3.73 12.87
C ALA A 333 -6.89 2.87 13.61
N ASP A 334 -7.26 1.67 14.03
CA ASP A 334 -6.36 0.73 14.71
C ASP A 334 -5.49 -0.04 13.70
N VAL A 335 -6.08 -0.49 12.59
CA VAL A 335 -5.41 -1.27 11.54
C VAL A 335 -5.76 -0.69 10.18
N VAL A 336 -4.77 -0.66 9.28
CA VAL A 336 -4.94 -0.30 7.86
C VAL A 336 -4.54 -1.51 7.00
N MET A 337 -5.38 -1.89 6.04
CA MET A 337 -5.08 -2.98 5.11
C MET A 337 -5.13 -2.51 3.67
N VAL A 338 -4.06 -2.78 2.93
CA VAL A 338 -3.95 -2.39 1.52
C VAL A 338 -4.56 -3.46 0.62
N HIS A 339 -5.41 -3.02 -0.30
CA HIS A 339 -5.91 -3.81 -1.41
C HIS A 339 -5.02 -3.55 -2.64
N GLN A 340 -4.12 -4.47 -3.04
CA GLN A 340 -3.91 -5.85 -2.55
C GLN A 340 -2.51 -6.37 -2.91
N LEU A 341 -2.15 -7.63 -2.59
CA LEU A 341 -0.78 -8.13 -2.84
C LEU A 341 -0.45 -8.22 -4.34
N TYR A 342 -1.35 -8.77 -5.15
CA TYR A 342 -1.24 -8.89 -6.61
C TYR A 342 -2.50 -8.36 -7.25
N ASP A 343 -2.42 -7.92 -8.50
CA ASP A 343 -3.62 -7.58 -9.27
C ASP A 343 -4.55 -8.82 -9.37
N ASP A 344 -5.86 -8.63 -9.29
CA ASP A 344 -6.83 -9.70 -9.54
C ASP A 344 -7.61 -9.42 -10.83
N CYS A 345 -8.71 -10.13 -11.02
CA CYS A 345 -9.60 -9.90 -12.15
C CYS A 345 -10.35 -8.55 -12.04
N GLY A 346 -10.29 -7.86 -10.89
CA GLY A 346 -11.04 -6.67 -10.57
C GLY A 346 -12.53 -6.89 -10.80
N ASN A 347 -13.14 -5.93 -11.48
CA ASN A 347 -14.55 -6.01 -11.89
C ASN A 347 -14.80 -6.86 -13.15
N GLN A 348 -13.81 -7.65 -13.61
CA GLN A 348 -13.93 -8.53 -14.77
C GLN A 348 -14.21 -10.00 -14.39
N PRO A 349 -14.80 -10.80 -15.28
CA PRO A 349 -14.95 -12.24 -15.06
C PRO A 349 -13.62 -12.96 -14.79
N GLY A 350 -13.67 -14.02 -13.99
CA GLY A 350 -12.52 -14.89 -13.79
C GLY A 350 -12.01 -15.47 -15.13
N GLY A 351 -10.68 -15.50 -15.30
CA GLY A 351 -10.04 -15.93 -16.56
C GLY A 351 -9.81 -14.81 -17.58
N THR A 352 -10.15 -13.56 -17.26
CA THR A 352 -9.90 -12.43 -18.17
C THR A 352 -8.39 -12.19 -18.33
N ASP A 353 -7.90 -12.27 -19.57
CA ASP A 353 -6.47 -12.17 -19.85
C ASP A 353 -6.19 -11.57 -21.23
N PHE A 354 -6.50 -10.28 -21.41
CA PHE A 354 -6.10 -9.56 -22.61
C PHE A 354 -4.59 -9.28 -22.59
N PRO A 355 -3.90 -9.36 -23.75
CA PRO A 355 -2.51 -8.90 -23.83
C PRO A 355 -2.43 -7.40 -23.56
N PRO A 356 -1.25 -6.89 -23.13
CA PRO A 356 -0.96 -5.46 -23.19
C PRO A 356 -1.31 -4.93 -24.58
N ASN A 357 -2.15 -3.90 -24.62
CA ASN A 357 -2.74 -3.39 -25.86
C ASN A 357 -2.75 -1.87 -25.88
N ASP A 358 -3.04 -1.31 -27.05
CA ASP A 358 -3.11 0.12 -27.33
C ASP A 358 -4.56 0.68 -27.30
N GLY A 359 -5.50 -0.07 -26.71
CA GLY A 359 -6.93 0.25 -26.69
C GLY A 359 -7.69 -0.35 -27.87
N SER A 360 -7.01 -0.91 -28.89
CA SER A 360 -7.67 -1.54 -30.04
C SER A 360 -8.57 -2.73 -29.69
N LEU A 361 -8.38 -3.34 -28.51
CA LEU A 361 -9.21 -4.44 -28.01
C LEU A 361 -10.50 -3.98 -27.31
N CYS A 362 -10.67 -2.68 -27.04
CA CYS A 362 -11.83 -2.12 -26.34
C CYS A 362 -13.02 -1.96 -27.30
N LEU A 363 -13.57 -3.09 -27.78
CA LEU A 363 -14.67 -3.12 -28.73
C LEU A 363 -15.99 -2.68 -28.08
N SER A 364 -16.70 -1.74 -28.72
CA SER A 364 -18.07 -1.33 -28.35
C SER A 364 -18.27 -0.96 -26.87
N GLY A 365 -17.24 -0.37 -26.23
CA GLY A 365 -17.29 0.05 -24.82
C GLY A 365 -17.04 -1.07 -23.81
N ALA A 366 -16.71 -2.29 -24.24
CA ALA A 366 -16.24 -3.34 -23.35
C ALA A 366 -14.84 -2.98 -22.82
N ALA A 367 -14.61 -3.24 -21.53
CA ALA A 367 -13.30 -3.05 -20.93
C ALA A 367 -12.28 -4.03 -21.53
N CYS A 368 -11.12 -3.50 -21.94
CA CYS A 368 -9.96 -4.26 -22.41
C CYS A 368 -8.73 -4.01 -21.53
N TRP A 369 -8.98 -3.66 -20.27
CA TRP A 369 -8.02 -3.33 -19.22
C TRP A 369 -8.58 -3.82 -17.87
N GLY A 370 -7.74 -3.83 -16.83
CA GLY A 370 -8.06 -4.36 -15.49
C GLY A 370 -7.66 -3.41 -14.37
N ASP A 371 -8.11 -3.72 -13.16
CA ASP A 371 -7.83 -2.90 -11.99
C ASP A 371 -6.47 -3.24 -11.38
N ALA A 372 -5.47 -2.42 -11.70
CA ALA A 372 -4.09 -2.62 -11.29
C ALA A 372 -3.83 -2.15 -9.84
N HIS A 373 -4.36 -2.87 -8.85
CA HIS A 373 -4.24 -2.56 -7.41
C HIS A 373 -3.02 -3.17 -6.72
N GLY A 374 -2.37 -4.17 -7.35
CA GLY A 374 -1.34 -4.99 -6.74
C GLY A 374 -0.10 -4.20 -6.31
N LEU A 375 0.41 -4.53 -5.11
CA LEU A 375 1.77 -4.18 -4.68
C LEU A 375 2.81 -4.88 -5.57
N PHE A 376 2.49 -6.07 -6.06
CA PHE A 376 3.23 -6.82 -7.07
C PHE A 376 2.41 -6.96 -8.34
N ARG A 377 3.11 -7.05 -9.46
CA ARG A 377 2.53 -7.38 -10.75
C ARG A 377 2.18 -8.86 -10.82
N ASN A 378 1.13 -9.18 -11.58
CA ASN A 378 0.73 -10.55 -11.83
C ASN A 378 1.85 -11.42 -12.40
N THR A 379 1.87 -12.68 -11.98
CA THR A 379 2.78 -13.70 -12.48
C THR A 379 2.20 -14.34 -13.74
N ALA A 380 3.04 -15.03 -14.51
CA ALA A 380 2.64 -15.72 -15.75
C ALA A 380 1.59 -16.84 -15.52
N ASP A 381 1.34 -17.22 -14.27
CA ASP A 381 0.36 -18.21 -13.86
C ASP A 381 -0.80 -17.61 -13.03
N SER A 382 -0.96 -16.28 -13.06
CA SER A 382 -2.14 -15.61 -12.49
C SER A 382 -3.42 -15.98 -13.26
N ALA A 383 -4.55 -16.08 -12.54
CA ALA A 383 -5.83 -16.45 -13.15
C ALA A 383 -6.40 -15.37 -14.11
N CYS A 384 -6.01 -14.12 -13.89
CA CYS A 384 -6.33 -12.99 -14.73
C CYS A 384 -5.08 -12.15 -14.96
N PHE A 385 -5.01 -11.48 -16.11
CA PHE A 385 -3.94 -10.57 -16.47
C PHE A 385 -2.53 -11.17 -16.25
N SER A 386 -2.34 -12.39 -16.74
CA SER A 386 -1.11 -13.18 -16.58
C SER A 386 0.02 -12.69 -17.47
N GLN A 387 -0.28 -11.84 -18.45
CA GLN A 387 0.63 -11.42 -19.52
C GLN A 387 1.42 -10.13 -19.19
N HIS A 388 1.69 -9.85 -17.91
CA HIS A 388 2.48 -8.67 -17.55
C HIS A 388 3.92 -8.78 -18.11
N PRO A 389 4.47 -7.73 -18.76
CA PRO A 389 5.84 -7.75 -19.28
C PRO A 389 6.98 -7.96 -18.25
N LEU A 390 6.68 -7.82 -16.95
CA LEU A 390 7.62 -7.91 -15.83
C LEU A 390 6.97 -8.73 -14.70
N PRO A 391 6.66 -10.01 -14.98
CA PRO A 391 5.77 -10.79 -14.14
C PRO A 391 6.34 -10.96 -12.74
N GLY A 392 5.50 -10.83 -11.72
CA GLY A 392 5.91 -10.97 -10.32
C GLY A 392 6.84 -9.88 -9.79
N THR A 393 7.20 -8.85 -10.54
CA THR A 393 8.07 -7.78 -9.99
C THR A 393 7.27 -6.81 -9.11
N PRO A 394 7.89 -6.19 -8.08
CA PRO A 394 7.22 -5.22 -7.23
C PRO A 394 6.92 -3.91 -7.97
N ARG A 395 5.83 -3.24 -7.59
CA ARG A 395 5.57 -1.83 -7.90
C ARG A 395 6.16 -0.93 -6.80
N PRO A 396 6.36 0.37 -7.06
CA PRO A 396 6.77 1.35 -6.04
C PRO A 396 5.89 1.33 -4.77
N ALA A 397 4.61 0.97 -4.90
CA ALA A 397 3.70 0.81 -3.76
C ALA A 397 4.15 -0.26 -2.76
N ALA A 398 4.84 -1.32 -3.20
CA ALA A 398 5.44 -2.30 -2.29
C ALA A 398 6.52 -1.66 -1.41
N GLY A 399 7.37 -0.80 -1.98
CA GLY A 399 8.36 -0.03 -1.23
C GLY A 399 7.72 0.90 -0.20
N ALA A 400 6.63 1.57 -0.57
CA ALA A 400 5.86 2.41 0.34
C ALA A 400 5.26 1.64 1.52
N PHE A 401 4.69 0.46 1.26
CA PHE A 401 4.18 -0.41 2.33
C PHE A 401 5.30 -0.86 3.27
N ARG A 402 6.43 -1.30 2.70
CA ARG A 402 7.61 -1.70 3.48
C ARG A 402 8.12 -0.57 4.35
N LEU A 403 8.19 0.65 3.82
CA LEU A 403 8.61 1.84 4.54
C LEU A 403 7.70 2.11 5.75
N LEU A 404 6.38 2.00 5.58
CA LEU A 404 5.44 2.09 6.70
C LEU A 404 5.71 1.01 7.75
N ALA A 405 5.94 -0.24 7.34
CA ALA A 405 6.21 -1.33 8.26
C ALA A 405 7.53 -1.13 9.04
N GLU A 406 8.57 -0.61 8.40
CA GLU A 406 9.85 -0.32 9.06
C GLU A 406 9.73 0.77 10.13
N ILE A 407 9.01 1.85 9.81
CA ILE A 407 8.91 3.03 10.68
C ILE A 407 7.86 2.81 11.78
N PHE A 408 6.68 2.30 11.43
CA PHE A 408 5.54 2.18 12.35
C PHE A 408 5.34 0.77 12.92
N GLY A 409 5.97 -0.26 12.33
CA GLY A 409 5.76 -1.65 12.75
C GLY A 409 6.65 -2.11 13.90
N SER A 410 7.71 -1.37 14.23
CA SER A 410 8.69 -1.74 15.26
C SER A 410 8.32 -1.32 16.69
N SER A 411 7.40 -0.36 16.85
CA SER A 411 6.95 0.15 18.15
C SER A 411 5.52 0.67 18.08
N THR A 412 4.83 0.67 19.22
CA THR A 412 3.55 1.38 19.38
C THR A 412 3.73 2.87 19.09
N PHE A 413 2.71 3.46 18.48
CA PHE A 413 2.68 4.87 18.14
C PHE A 413 1.30 5.47 18.40
N GLU A 414 1.29 6.76 18.72
CA GLU A 414 0.08 7.53 19.06
C GLU A 414 0.01 8.80 18.19
N PRO A 415 -1.15 9.11 17.59
CA PRO A 415 -1.32 10.33 16.81
C PRO A 415 -1.22 11.55 17.73
N VAL A 416 -0.53 12.59 17.26
CA VAL A 416 -0.39 13.86 17.98
C VAL A 416 -1.28 14.92 17.34
N GLU A 417 -1.02 15.22 16.07
CA GLU A 417 -1.73 16.27 15.35
C GLU A 417 -1.59 16.12 13.83
N THR A 418 -2.57 16.68 13.13
CA THR A 418 -2.55 16.89 11.69
C THR A 418 -2.66 18.40 11.45
N GLN A 419 -1.73 18.95 10.68
CA GLN A 419 -1.65 20.38 10.41
C GLN A 419 -1.60 20.66 8.92
N LEU A 420 -2.27 21.74 8.50
CA LEU A 420 -2.22 22.26 7.14
C LEU A 420 -1.20 23.40 7.05
N ILE A 421 -0.31 23.33 6.06
CA ILE A 421 0.73 24.33 5.83
C ILE A 421 0.29 25.22 4.68
N ASN A 422 -0.11 26.47 5.00
CA ASN A 422 -0.60 27.44 4.02
C ASN A 422 -1.69 26.87 3.10
N GLU A 423 -2.55 26.00 3.64
CA GLU A 423 -3.60 25.23 2.94
C GLU A 423 -3.10 24.27 1.84
N ARG A 424 -1.80 24.31 1.52
CA ARG A 424 -1.17 23.62 0.39
C ARG A 424 -0.32 22.42 0.79
N GLY A 425 0.23 22.38 2.00
CA GLY A 425 0.94 21.23 2.55
C GLY A 425 0.15 20.60 3.70
N VAL A 426 0.54 19.39 4.10
CA VAL A 426 0.05 18.75 5.31
C VAL A 426 1.19 18.04 6.03
N VAL A 427 1.16 18.09 7.35
CA VAL A 427 2.06 17.36 8.24
C VAL A 427 1.21 16.59 9.25
N VAL A 428 1.46 15.28 9.35
CA VAL A 428 0.83 14.40 10.31
C VAL A 428 1.89 13.87 11.26
N SER A 429 1.68 14.05 12.56
CA SER A 429 2.69 13.76 13.58
C SER A 429 2.25 12.62 14.49
N PHE A 430 3.19 11.75 14.85
CA PHE A 430 3.01 10.64 15.79
C PHE A 430 4.14 10.60 16.80
N ASN A 431 3.86 10.15 18.01
CA ASN A 431 4.87 9.81 19.01
C ASN A 431 5.07 8.30 19.04
N GLN A 432 6.32 7.87 19.21
CA GLN A 432 6.71 6.50 19.58
C GLN A 432 7.37 6.54 20.96
N PRO A 433 6.59 6.46 22.06
CA PRO A 433 7.10 6.68 23.41
C PRO A 433 8.21 5.71 23.82
N ALA A 434 8.09 4.43 23.43
CA ALA A 434 9.08 3.40 23.75
C ALA A 434 10.45 3.66 23.11
N LEU A 435 10.46 4.29 21.94
CA LEU A 435 11.69 4.65 21.21
C LEU A 435 12.13 6.10 21.47
N ARG A 436 11.34 6.88 22.21
CA ARG A 436 11.53 8.33 22.41
C ARG A 436 11.66 9.09 21.09
N GLN A 437 10.85 8.71 20.12
CA GLN A 437 10.86 9.28 18.78
C GLN A 437 9.58 10.04 18.48
N ARG A 438 9.70 11.09 17.68
CA ARG A 438 8.57 11.75 17.01
C ARG A 438 8.70 11.52 15.50
N ILE A 439 7.61 11.10 14.89
CA ILE A 439 7.51 10.87 13.45
C ILE A 439 6.65 11.97 12.87
N HIS A 440 7.13 12.66 11.84
CA HIS A 440 6.37 13.59 11.02
C HIS A 440 6.28 13.01 9.61
N VAL A 441 5.07 12.91 9.07
CA VAL A 441 4.83 12.55 7.68
C VAL A 441 4.26 13.76 6.98
N ALA A 442 4.98 14.28 6.00
CA ALA A 442 4.65 15.53 5.33
C ALA A 442 4.51 15.34 3.83
N TRP A 443 3.51 16.00 3.22
CA TRP A 443 3.37 16.03 1.77
C TRP A 443 2.69 17.31 1.27
N ASN A 444 2.97 17.63 0.00
CA ASN A 444 2.34 18.74 -0.71
C ASN A 444 1.00 18.28 -1.30
N ARG A 445 -0.03 19.10 -1.19
CA ARG A 445 -1.37 18.90 -1.76
C ARG A 445 -1.59 19.73 -3.02
N SER A 446 -0.68 20.65 -3.33
CA SER A 446 -0.75 21.57 -4.47
C SER A 446 0.22 21.18 -5.58
N LEU A 447 -0.01 21.75 -6.78
CA LEU A 447 0.86 21.57 -7.95
C LEU A 447 2.11 22.45 -7.92
N ASP A 448 2.17 23.40 -6.98
CA ASP A 448 3.31 24.30 -6.79
C ASP A 448 4.21 23.80 -5.66
N PRO A 449 5.52 24.03 -5.69
CA PRO A 449 6.41 23.69 -4.58
C PRO A 449 5.96 24.35 -3.26
N VAL A 450 6.06 23.59 -2.16
CA VAL A 450 5.78 24.07 -0.81
C VAL A 450 7.02 23.86 0.04
N VAL A 451 7.49 24.91 0.71
CA VAL A 451 8.54 24.80 1.72
C VAL A 451 7.88 24.61 3.08
N LEU A 452 8.31 23.56 3.78
CA LEU A 452 7.94 23.26 5.16
C LEU A 452 9.05 23.75 6.07
N ASP A 453 8.71 24.63 6.99
CA ASP A 453 9.54 24.97 8.15
C ASP A 453 8.98 24.20 9.35
N LEU A 454 9.64 23.10 9.72
CA LEU A 454 9.24 22.19 10.79
C LEU A 454 10.07 22.45 12.06
N PRO A 455 9.47 22.93 13.16
CA PRO A 455 10.14 23.03 14.46
C PRO A 455 10.81 21.74 14.91
N ALA A 456 12.09 21.85 15.25
CA ALA A 456 12.89 20.76 15.76
C ALA A 456 12.67 20.58 17.27
N ASN A 457 12.41 19.35 17.71
CA ASN A 457 12.35 18.97 19.12
C ASN A 457 13.64 18.27 19.60
N GLY A 458 14.55 17.99 18.67
CA GLY A 458 15.84 17.34 18.84
C GLY A 458 16.94 18.04 18.05
N GLN A 459 18.12 17.43 18.04
CA GLN A 459 19.31 17.98 17.36
C GLN A 459 19.59 17.29 16.02
N ILE A 460 18.89 16.19 15.74
CA ILE A 460 19.06 15.38 14.55
C ILE A 460 17.77 14.64 14.24
N ALA A 461 17.42 14.59 12.95
CA ALA A 461 16.34 13.76 12.45
C ALA A 461 16.82 12.97 11.23
N THR A 462 16.16 11.83 10.97
CA THR A 462 16.33 11.09 9.72
C THR A 462 15.14 11.36 8.82
N LEU A 463 15.41 11.79 7.59
CA LEU A 463 14.41 11.98 6.54
C LEU A 463 14.45 10.77 5.61
N TYR A 464 13.32 10.11 5.47
CA TYR A 464 13.09 8.98 4.57
C TYR A 464 12.25 9.40 3.37
N THR A 465 12.69 9.00 2.18
CA THR A 465 11.99 9.21 0.91
C THR A 465 11.54 7.90 0.27
N LEU A 466 10.55 7.98 -0.64
CA LEU A 466 10.04 6.82 -1.37
C LEU A 466 11.01 6.22 -2.39
N ASP A 467 12.05 6.95 -2.79
CA ASP A 467 13.11 6.43 -3.67
C ASP A 467 14.15 5.57 -2.91
N GLY A 468 13.99 5.40 -1.60
CA GLY A 468 14.86 4.60 -0.75
C GLY A 468 16.09 5.35 -0.24
N SER A 469 16.18 6.66 -0.46
CA SER A 469 17.25 7.51 0.10
C SER A 469 16.93 7.91 1.54
N ASP A 470 17.97 7.94 2.37
CA ASP A 470 17.88 8.37 3.76
C ASP A 470 18.81 9.57 3.95
N TYR A 471 18.28 10.65 4.51
CA TYR A 471 19.04 11.88 4.75
C TYR A 471 19.10 12.16 6.25
N THR A 472 20.25 12.66 6.71
CA THR A 472 20.34 13.24 8.06
C THR A 472 19.98 14.71 7.97
N LEU A 473 19.02 15.13 8.79
CA LEU A 473 18.65 16.53 8.96
C LEU A 473 19.24 17.05 10.26
N VAL A 474 19.84 18.24 10.18
CA VAL A 474 20.29 19.03 11.33
C VAL A 474 19.49 20.33 11.28
N PRO A 475 18.86 20.77 12.39
CA PRO A 475 18.06 21.97 12.38
C PRO A 475 18.94 23.22 12.30
N GLU A 476 18.47 24.22 11.56
CA GLU A 476 19.02 25.58 11.52
C GLU A 476 18.02 26.52 12.19
N ASP A 477 18.46 27.31 13.17
CA ASP A 477 17.57 28.19 13.96
C ASP A 477 16.34 27.46 14.55
N ASP A 478 16.56 26.26 15.10
CA ASP A 478 15.53 25.37 15.66
C ASP A 478 14.46 24.88 14.63
N LEU A 479 14.75 24.97 13.33
CA LEU A 479 13.86 24.54 12.25
C LEU A 479 14.54 23.53 11.30
N TYR A 480 13.79 22.51 10.88
CA TYR A 480 14.08 21.78 9.65
C TYR A 480 13.35 22.44 8.49
N ARG A 481 14.11 23.01 7.54
CA ARG A 481 13.56 23.59 6.31
C ARG A 481 13.61 22.57 5.18
N ILE A 482 12.45 22.12 4.72
CA ILE A 482 12.32 21.01 3.78
C ILE A 482 11.39 21.41 2.62
N THR A 483 11.83 21.20 1.38
CA THR A 483 10.96 21.39 0.21
C THR A 483 10.11 20.13 -0.01
N LEU A 484 8.80 20.25 0.09
CA LEU A 484 7.85 19.17 -0.19
C LEU A 484 7.66 19.02 -1.71
N PRO A 485 7.89 17.83 -2.28
CA PRO A 485 7.65 17.56 -3.69
C PRO A 485 6.22 17.93 -4.08
N ALA A 486 6.03 18.63 -5.21
CA ALA A 486 4.71 18.99 -5.70
C ALA A 486 3.83 17.77 -5.98
N ALA A 487 2.52 17.93 -5.84
CA ALA A 487 1.57 16.93 -6.30
C ALA A 487 1.58 16.86 -7.84
N THR A 488 1.42 15.66 -8.37
CA THR A 488 1.18 15.47 -9.80
C THR A 488 -0.31 15.54 -10.07
N ARG A 489 -0.72 16.30 -11.08
CA ARG A 489 -2.13 16.38 -11.49
C ARG A 489 -2.68 14.99 -11.76
N ASP A 490 -3.85 14.70 -11.18
CA ASP A 490 -4.64 13.51 -11.45
C ASP A 490 -6.00 13.87 -12.06
N ASP A 491 -6.68 12.84 -12.54
CA ASP A 491 -7.99 12.95 -13.21
C ASP A 491 -9.12 12.63 -12.22
N PHE A 492 -8.96 13.05 -10.96
CA PHE A 492 -9.97 12.86 -9.95
C PHE A 492 -11.08 13.93 -10.09
N PRO A 493 -12.34 13.54 -10.28
CA PRO A 493 -13.40 14.48 -10.64
C PRO A 493 -13.90 15.34 -9.46
N PHE A 494 -13.62 14.97 -8.21
CA PHE A 494 -14.26 15.55 -7.02
C PHE A 494 -13.26 15.94 -5.92
N LEU A 495 -12.36 16.88 -6.20
CA LEU A 495 -11.41 17.37 -5.20
C LEU A 495 -12.09 18.27 -4.16
N ALA A 496 -11.69 18.12 -2.90
CA ALA A 496 -12.08 19.09 -1.88
C ALA A 496 -11.44 20.46 -2.16
N PRO A 497 -12.06 21.57 -1.71
CA PRO A 497 -11.45 22.89 -1.84
C PRO A 497 -10.01 22.93 -1.32
N GLY A 498 -9.11 23.48 -2.13
CA GLY A 498 -7.67 23.59 -1.82
C GLY A 498 -6.81 22.38 -2.21
N ASP A 499 -7.39 21.24 -2.61
CA ASP A 499 -6.61 20.14 -3.18
C ASP A 499 -6.30 20.39 -4.65
N GLY A 500 -5.02 20.30 -5.01
CA GLY A 500 -4.56 20.32 -6.40
C GLY A 500 -4.56 18.94 -7.07
N ALA A 501 -4.66 17.88 -6.26
CA ALA A 501 -4.74 16.48 -6.67
C ALA A 501 -5.37 15.65 -5.55
N ALA A 502 -5.96 14.50 -5.87
CA ALA A 502 -6.48 13.54 -4.89
C ALA A 502 -5.35 12.80 -4.17
N ILE A 503 -4.20 12.68 -4.81
CA ILE A 503 -2.98 12.15 -4.22
C ILE A 503 -1.96 13.26 -4.20
N GLY A 504 -1.51 13.63 -3.00
CA GLY A 504 -0.49 14.66 -2.86
C GLY A 504 0.87 14.21 -3.42
N GLY A 505 1.83 15.12 -3.42
CA GLY A 505 3.20 14.84 -3.80
C GLY A 505 3.85 13.73 -2.97
N SER A 506 5.02 13.28 -3.42
CA SER A 506 5.76 12.20 -2.75
C SER A 506 5.97 12.53 -1.26
N PRO A 507 5.46 11.69 -0.34
CA PRO A 507 5.53 11.98 1.09
C PRO A 507 6.96 11.83 1.61
N LEU A 508 7.30 12.70 2.55
CA LEU A 508 8.53 12.72 3.30
C LEU A 508 8.24 12.24 4.73
N ILE A 509 9.01 11.28 5.24
CA ILE A 509 8.87 10.82 6.63
C ILE A 509 10.11 11.24 7.42
N ILE A 510 9.92 12.07 8.43
CA ILE A 510 10.98 12.63 9.27
C ILE A 510 10.86 11.99 10.64
N VAL A 511 11.89 11.29 11.09
CA VAL A 511 11.95 10.64 12.41
C VAL A 511 12.99 11.34 13.26
N GLU A 512 12.53 12.03 14.27
CA GLU A 512 13.34 12.82 15.20
C GLU A 512 13.51 12.07 16.52
N GLN A 513 14.74 12.04 17.05
CA GLN A 513 15.00 11.60 18.42
C GLN A 513 14.63 12.75 19.36
N ALA A 514 13.68 12.54 20.26
CA ALA A 514 13.31 13.56 21.23
C ALA A 514 14.42 13.72 22.27
N VAL A 515 14.97 14.94 22.42
CA VAL A 515 15.97 15.26 23.45
C VAL A 515 15.32 15.94 24.68
N ARG A 516 14.03 16.28 24.64
CA ARG A 516 13.30 16.86 25.78
C ARG A 516 11.88 16.31 25.87
N ASP A 517 11.37 16.27 27.10
CA ASP A 517 10.12 15.66 27.57
C ASP A 517 8.98 15.68 26.53
N LEU A 518 8.48 14.50 26.14
CA LEU A 518 7.49 14.29 25.05
C LEU A 518 6.10 14.88 25.35
N THR A 519 5.93 15.55 26.49
CA THR A 519 4.64 16.09 26.95
C THR A 519 4.39 17.54 26.56
N THR A 520 5.39 18.26 26.03
CA THR A 520 5.22 19.65 25.57
C THR A 520 5.26 19.69 24.05
N ASN A 521 4.11 19.95 23.41
CA ASN A 521 4.05 20.31 21.99
C ASN A 521 4.45 21.79 21.87
N PRO A 522 5.66 22.15 21.39
CA PRO A 522 5.90 23.55 21.05
C PRO A 522 4.91 23.89 19.92
N ALA A 523 4.01 24.85 20.19
CA ALA A 523 3.10 25.34 19.16
C ALA A 523 3.93 25.79 17.95
N LEU A 524 3.66 25.22 16.77
CA LEU A 524 4.39 25.63 15.57
C LEU A 524 4.03 27.10 15.27
N PRO A 525 5.00 27.98 14.97
CA PRO A 525 4.73 29.39 14.73
C PRO A 525 3.84 29.58 13.50
N GLN A 526 2.85 30.48 13.63
CA GLN A 526 2.09 31.02 12.50
C GLN A 526 2.99 31.97 11.71
N PHE A 527 3.00 31.84 10.38
CA PHE A 527 3.79 32.70 9.50
C PHE A 527 3.02 33.96 9.09
N GLU A 528 3.61 35.13 9.37
CA GLU A 528 3.27 36.41 8.72
C GLU A 528 4.01 36.54 7.37
N SER A 529 3.46 37.34 6.45
CA SER A 529 3.94 37.49 5.08
C SER A 529 5.29 38.22 4.98
N SER A 530 6.18 37.71 4.12
CA SER A 530 7.54 38.16 3.92
C SER A 530 7.65 39.55 3.28
N GLY A 531 8.39 40.45 3.95
CA GLY A 531 8.97 41.66 3.38
C GLY A 531 10.42 41.42 2.98
N SER A 532 10.80 41.89 1.78
CA SER A 532 12.09 41.70 1.14
C SER A 532 13.25 42.44 1.81
N SER A 533 14.44 41.84 1.87
CA SER A 533 15.73 42.55 1.91
C SER A 533 16.87 41.73 1.27
N PRO A 534 17.89 42.39 0.67
CA PRO A 534 18.84 41.80 -0.29
C PRO A 534 20.07 41.13 0.36
N PRO A 535 20.84 40.30 -0.38
CA PRO A 535 21.89 39.46 0.18
C PRO A 535 23.22 40.21 0.37
N THR A 536 23.99 39.78 1.38
CA THR A 536 25.39 40.17 1.64
C THR A 536 26.27 38.91 1.50
N PRO A 537 27.53 39.00 1.02
CA PRO A 537 28.15 37.91 0.25
C PRO A 537 28.85 36.81 1.07
N LEU A 538 29.00 35.67 0.39
CA LEU A 538 29.61 34.40 0.78
C LEU A 538 30.95 34.52 1.51
N GLY A 539 31.02 33.92 2.71
CA GLY A 539 32.24 33.49 3.36
C GLY A 539 32.52 32.02 3.05
N THR A 540 33.78 31.72 2.72
CA THR A 540 34.31 30.40 2.36
C THR A 540 34.19 29.37 3.48
N VAL A 541 33.63 28.20 3.16
CA VAL A 541 33.62 26.98 4.00
C VAL A 541 34.97 26.24 3.83
N PRO A 542 35.62 25.76 4.90
CA PRO A 542 36.78 24.87 4.78
C PRO A 542 36.35 23.46 4.38
N ASP A 543 37.11 22.82 3.49
CA ASP A 543 36.88 21.47 2.98
C ASP A 543 36.70 20.42 4.08
N ALA A 544 35.64 19.61 3.96
CA ALA A 544 35.45 18.39 4.73
C ALA A 544 36.39 17.28 4.19
N PRO A 545 36.93 16.40 5.06
CA PRO A 545 37.88 15.38 4.63
C PRO A 545 37.20 14.33 3.76
N THR A 546 37.78 14.09 2.58
CA THR A 546 37.38 13.05 1.63
C THR A 546 37.63 11.67 2.24
N GLU A 547 36.59 10.91 2.51
CA GLU A 547 36.72 9.52 2.93
C GLU A 547 37.25 8.69 1.75
N ILE A 548 38.40 8.03 1.94
CA ILE A 548 39.02 7.19 0.91
C ILE A 548 38.24 5.88 0.83
N ILE A 549 37.37 5.76 -0.17
CA ILE A 549 36.67 4.51 -0.53
C ILE A 549 37.75 3.48 -0.90
N ARG A 550 37.83 2.39 -0.12
CA ARG A 550 38.76 1.29 -0.41
C ARG A 550 38.06 0.24 -1.28
N PRO A 551 38.68 -0.23 -2.37
CA PRO A 551 38.16 -1.33 -3.18
C PRO A 551 37.81 -2.53 -2.31
N THR A 552 36.64 -3.11 -2.55
CA THR A 552 36.16 -4.31 -1.84
C THR A 552 36.64 -5.60 -2.50
N VAL A 553 37.19 -5.50 -3.72
CA VAL A 553 37.80 -6.56 -4.52
C VAL A 553 39.12 -6.06 -5.10
N ASP A 554 40.12 -6.93 -5.24
CA ASP A 554 41.36 -6.63 -5.97
C ASP A 554 41.01 -6.35 -7.45
N PRO A 555 41.34 -5.16 -8.02
CA PRO A 555 41.04 -4.84 -9.40
C PRO A 555 41.53 -5.87 -10.42
N ALA A 556 42.61 -6.63 -10.12
CA ALA A 556 43.08 -7.68 -11.02
C ALA A 556 42.13 -8.89 -11.13
N GLN A 557 41.13 -9.00 -10.25
CA GLN A 557 40.14 -10.08 -10.19
C GLN A 557 38.72 -9.62 -10.51
N ASP A 558 38.53 -8.33 -10.80
CA ASP A 558 37.21 -7.77 -11.06
C ASP A 558 36.80 -7.88 -12.54
N ALA A 559 35.64 -8.49 -12.77
CA ALA A 559 35.03 -8.66 -14.08
C ALA A 559 33.63 -8.03 -14.14
N GLN A 560 33.19 -7.35 -13.07
CA GLN A 560 31.91 -6.65 -13.04
C GLN A 560 32.08 -5.28 -13.69
N ALA A 561 31.04 -4.82 -14.38
CA ALA A 561 31.06 -3.52 -15.02
C ALA A 561 30.50 -2.47 -14.05
N PRO A 562 31.06 -1.24 -14.01
CA PRO A 562 30.56 -0.20 -13.15
C PRO A 562 29.13 0.19 -13.52
N THR A 563 28.34 0.57 -12.53
CA THR A 563 27.02 1.17 -12.74
C THR A 563 27.12 2.68 -12.68
N THR A 564 26.33 3.38 -13.50
CA THR A 564 26.35 4.85 -13.56
C THR A 564 24.96 5.45 -13.51
N SER A 565 24.85 6.64 -12.95
CA SER A 565 23.60 7.40 -12.88
C SER A 565 23.85 8.90 -12.99
N MET A 566 22.84 9.65 -13.41
CA MET A 566 22.82 11.11 -13.34
C MET A 566 21.70 11.58 -12.42
N ILE A 567 21.93 12.72 -11.76
CA ILE A 567 20.85 13.44 -11.09
C ILE A 567 19.91 14.01 -12.17
N PRO A 568 18.59 13.73 -12.11
CA PRO A 568 17.65 14.29 -13.06
C PRO A 568 17.69 15.82 -13.07
N LEU A 569 17.68 16.40 -14.26
CA LEU A 569 17.61 17.85 -14.44
C LEU A 569 16.15 18.33 -14.38
N PRO A 570 15.91 19.60 -14.01
CA PRO A 570 14.60 20.23 -14.18
C PRO A 570 14.12 20.13 -15.63
N VAL A 571 12.80 20.07 -15.86
CA VAL A 571 12.24 20.05 -17.23
C VAL A 571 12.65 21.31 -18.01
N VAL A 572 12.80 22.44 -17.34
CA VAL A 572 13.36 23.68 -17.89
C VAL A 572 14.52 24.16 -17.02
N SER A 573 15.69 24.34 -17.61
CA SER A 573 16.89 24.87 -16.96
C SER A 573 17.28 26.23 -17.52
N PRO A 574 17.94 27.10 -16.73
CA PRO A 574 18.55 28.33 -17.26
C PRO A 574 19.67 28.00 -18.26
N THR A 575 20.19 29.00 -18.98
CA THR A 575 21.28 28.81 -19.97
C THR A 575 22.60 28.28 -19.38
N SER A 576 22.74 28.25 -18.06
CA SER A 576 23.87 27.65 -17.36
C SER A 576 23.37 26.87 -16.14
N PHE A 577 23.62 25.55 -16.09
CA PHE A 577 23.10 24.67 -15.04
C PHE A 577 24.10 23.54 -14.71
N SER A 578 24.01 23.00 -13.49
CA SER A 578 24.87 21.89 -13.07
C SER A 578 24.30 20.56 -13.53
N VAL A 579 25.14 19.74 -14.15
CA VAL A 579 24.87 18.33 -14.45
C VAL A 579 25.74 17.50 -13.51
N THR A 580 25.11 16.58 -12.79
CA THR A 580 25.78 15.79 -11.74
C THR A 580 25.57 14.31 -12.02
N TRP A 581 26.63 13.52 -11.90
CA TRP A 581 26.66 12.09 -12.18
C TRP A 581 27.45 11.34 -11.12
N SER A 582 27.22 10.04 -11.04
CA SER A 582 27.97 9.14 -10.16
C SER A 582 28.16 7.79 -10.81
N GLY A 583 29.11 7.03 -10.29
CA GLY A 583 29.33 5.63 -10.63
C GLY A 583 29.71 4.83 -9.40
N GLN A 584 29.34 3.56 -9.41
CA GLN A 584 29.63 2.63 -8.33
C GLN A 584 30.16 1.33 -8.91
N ASP A 585 31.20 0.82 -8.26
CA ASP A 585 31.87 -0.42 -8.61
C ASP A 585 32.62 -0.98 -7.39
N ASN A 586 32.77 -2.30 -7.33
CA ASN A 586 33.43 -3.01 -6.24
C ASN A 586 34.96 -2.83 -6.25
N SER A 587 35.58 -2.63 -7.41
CA SER A 587 36.99 -2.23 -7.53
C SER A 587 37.18 -0.71 -7.42
N GLY A 588 36.13 0.07 -7.67
CA GLY A 588 36.13 1.54 -7.59
C GLY A 588 36.24 2.20 -8.97
N ILE A 589 35.83 3.47 -9.08
CA ILE A 589 35.76 4.19 -10.37
C ILE A 589 37.06 4.97 -10.64
N VAL A 590 37.62 4.80 -11.85
CA VAL A 590 38.80 5.55 -12.31
C VAL A 590 38.41 6.88 -12.94
N ARG A 591 37.42 6.88 -13.85
CA ARG A 591 37.01 8.07 -14.61
C ARG A 591 35.64 7.88 -15.25
N TYR A 592 35.06 8.99 -15.67
CA TYR A 592 33.80 9.10 -16.37
C TYR A 592 33.98 9.64 -17.80
N LEU A 593 33.03 9.28 -18.67
CA LEU A 593 32.80 9.88 -19.98
C LEU A 593 31.34 10.35 -20.03
N VAL A 594 31.14 11.66 -20.12
CA VAL A 594 29.80 12.27 -20.10
C VAL A 594 29.40 12.65 -21.50
N TRP A 595 28.24 12.16 -21.92
CA TRP A 595 27.63 12.37 -23.23
C TRP A 595 26.53 13.41 -23.15
N VAL A 596 26.37 14.18 -24.22
CA VAL A 596 25.24 15.07 -24.44
C VAL A 596 24.70 14.91 -25.87
N ARG A 597 23.39 15.04 -26.05
CA ARG A 597 22.80 15.28 -27.38
C ARG A 597 21.79 16.41 -27.31
N VAL A 598 21.64 17.13 -28.41
CA VAL A 598 20.78 18.30 -28.55
C VAL A 598 19.64 17.99 -29.50
N ASP A 599 18.40 18.30 -29.09
CA ASP A 599 17.17 18.15 -29.88
C ASP A 599 16.99 16.75 -30.50
N GLY A 600 17.41 15.70 -29.78
CA GLY A 600 17.35 14.32 -30.26
C GLY A 600 18.36 13.97 -31.38
N GLY A 601 19.37 14.82 -31.59
CA GLY A 601 20.47 14.60 -32.53
C GLY A 601 21.46 13.51 -32.09
N GLN A 602 22.63 13.47 -32.74
CA GLN A 602 23.68 12.50 -32.41
C GLN A 602 24.29 12.78 -31.04
N TRP A 603 24.62 11.72 -30.30
CA TRP A 603 25.38 11.83 -29.05
C TRP A 603 26.81 12.28 -29.32
N GLN A 604 27.27 13.25 -28.54
CA GLN A 604 28.63 13.77 -28.57
C GLN A 604 29.22 13.73 -27.16
N PRO A 605 30.53 13.45 -27.02
CA PRO A 605 31.18 13.56 -25.73
C PRO A 605 31.20 15.04 -25.31
N TRP A 606 30.71 15.31 -24.10
CA TRP A 606 30.80 16.63 -23.47
C TRP A 606 32.03 16.71 -22.56
N LEU A 607 32.29 15.68 -21.77
CA LEU A 607 33.50 15.56 -20.93
C LEU A 607 34.12 14.19 -21.12
N GLU A 608 35.35 14.16 -21.60
CA GLU A 608 36.16 12.96 -21.77
C GLU A 608 37.15 12.82 -20.62
N ASP A 609 37.29 11.62 -20.06
CA ASP A 609 38.31 11.28 -19.05
C ASP A 609 38.27 12.17 -17.79
N THR A 610 37.09 12.34 -17.19
CA THR A 610 36.90 13.18 -16.00
C THR A 610 36.74 12.37 -14.73
N THR A 611 37.37 12.79 -13.63
CA THR A 611 37.14 12.23 -12.28
C THR A 611 36.09 13.02 -11.51
N LEU A 612 35.59 14.12 -12.07
CA LEU A 612 34.54 14.93 -11.46
C LEU A 612 33.23 14.15 -11.46
N THR A 613 32.37 14.46 -10.50
CA THR A 613 30.99 13.95 -10.40
C THR A 613 29.97 15.04 -10.70
N GLN A 614 30.41 16.24 -11.05
CA GLN A 614 29.55 17.33 -11.53
C GLN A 614 30.31 18.30 -12.41
N ALA A 615 29.60 18.95 -13.34
CA ALA A 615 30.09 20.09 -14.09
C ALA A 615 28.94 21.01 -14.51
N THR A 616 29.25 22.29 -14.72
CA THR A 616 28.30 23.26 -15.26
C THR A 616 28.23 23.14 -16.79
N PHE A 617 27.04 22.88 -17.33
CA PHE A 617 26.74 22.89 -18.76
C PHE A 617 26.15 24.24 -19.16
N SER A 618 26.61 24.79 -20.29
CA SER A 618 26.03 25.99 -20.89
C SER A 618 25.25 25.62 -22.15
N GLY A 619 23.93 25.81 -22.11
CA GLY A 619 23.02 25.52 -23.21
C GLY A 619 22.42 26.78 -23.83
N GLU A 620 21.92 26.63 -25.05
CA GLU A 620 21.23 27.69 -25.79
C GLU A 620 19.73 27.67 -25.47
N SER A 621 19.15 28.86 -25.21
CA SER A 621 17.72 29.01 -25.00
C SER A 621 16.91 28.49 -26.19
N GLY A 622 15.84 27.75 -25.91
CA GLY A 622 14.97 27.10 -26.89
C GLY A 622 15.39 25.69 -27.31
N ARG A 623 16.47 25.13 -26.76
CA ARG A 623 17.00 23.79 -27.11
C ARG A 623 16.72 22.75 -26.01
N ARG A 624 16.57 21.48 -26.40
CA ARG A 624 16.48 20.33 -25.48
C ARG A 624 17.82 19.61 -25.42
N TYR A 625 18.31 19.35 -24.21
CA TYR A 625 19.54 18.62 -23.94
C TYR A 625 19.24 17.32 -23.20
N GLU A 626 19.90 16.25 -23.61
CA GLU A 626 19.85 14.93 -22.99
C GLU A 626 21.27 14.49 -22.66
N PHE A 627 21.46 13.91 -21.48
CA PHE A 627 22.77 13.54 -20.96
C PHE A 627 22.80 12.05 -20.58
N ALA A 628 23.96 11.42 -20.75
CA ALA A 628 24.25 10.05 -20.30
C ALA A 628 25.71 9.97 -19.82
N VAL A 629 26.03 9.06 -18.91
CA VAL A 629 27.38 8.90 -18.36
C VAL A 629 27.82 7.44 -18.49
N TRP A 630 29.07 7.28 -18.91
CA TRP A 630 29.81 6.04 -18.74
C TRP A 630 30.89 6.19 -17.68
N ALA A 631 31.24 5.09 -17.04
CA ALA A 631 32.37 5.01 -16.13
C ALA A 631 33.26 3.83 -16.53
N VAL A 632 34.54 3.94 -16.20
CA VAL A 632 35.47 2.81 -16.19
C VAL A 632 36.01 2.63 -14.79
N ASP A 633 36.04 1.38 -14.35
CA ASP A 633 36.53 0.99 -13.04
C ASP A 633 38.06 0.83 -13.00
N LEU A 634 38.59 0.40 -11.86
CA LEU A 634 40.03 0.15 -11.65
C LEU A 634 40.55 -1.12 -12.36
N ALA A 635 39.66 -1.99 -12.81
CA ALA A 635 39.96 -3.21 -13.57
C ALA A 635 39.90 -3.02 -15.09
N GLY A 636 39.43 -1.87 -15.55
CA GLY A 636 39.28 -1.51 -16.97
C GLY A 636 37.92 -1.87 -17.57
N ASN A 637 36.93 -2.28 -16.77
CA ASN A 637 35.59 -2.57 -17.26
C ASN A 637 34.79 -1.28 -17.46
N TRP A 638 34.06 -1.19 -18.58
CA TRP A 638 33.18 -0.06 -18.88
C TRP A 638 31.72 -0.34 -18.50
N SER A 639 31.02 0.68 -18.03
CA SER A 639 29.60 0.63 -17.69
C SER A 639 28.71 0.24 -18.89
N ARG A 640 27.62 -0.49 -18.66
CA ARG A 640 26.83 -1.17 -19.71
C ARG A 640 25.76 -0.34 -20.43
N ASN A 641 25.76 1.00 -20.34
CA ASN A 641 24.83 1.85 -21.10
C ASN A 641 25.29 2.06 -22.57
N THR A 642 25.61 0.98 -23.30
CA THR A 642 26.20 1.06 -24.65
C THR A 642 25.27 1.63 -25.71
N GLU A 643 23.96 1.67 -25.43
CA GLU A 643 22.93 2.24 -26.31
C GLU A 643 22.71 3.75 -26.09
N LEU A 644 23.39 4.36 -25.10
CA LEU A 644 23.26 5.78 -24.73
C LEU A 644 21.80 6.20 -24.54
N THR A 645 21.12 5.53 -23.60
CA THR A 645 19.81 5.98 -23.14
C THR A 645 19.96 7.23 -22.26
N PRO A 646 19.13 8.30 -22.46
CA PRO A 646 19.20 9.51 -21.63
C PRO A 646 18.96 9.20 -20.15
N GLN A 647 19.85 9.69 -19.29
CA GLN A 647 19.77 9.57 -17.83
C GLN A 647 19.34 10.90 -17.18
N ALA A 648 19.59 12.03 -17.85
CA ALA A 648 19.06 13.34 -17.47
C ALA A 648 18.63 14.14 -18.70
N VAL A 649 17.54 14.90 -18.60
CA VAL A 649 16.93 15.62 -19.73
C VAL A 649 16.43 16.98 -19.27
N THR A 650 16.66 18.02 -20.07
CA THR A 650 16.14 19.37 -19.81
C THR A 650 15.93 20.15 -21.10
N SER A 651 15.02 21.11 -21.10
CA SER A 651 14.95 22.18 -22.10
C SER A 651 15.56 23.46 -21.53
N VAL A 652 16.33 24.21 -22.29
CA VAL A 652 16.95 25.45 -21.81
C VAL A 652 16.07 26.63 -22.20
N GLN A 653 15.80 27.54 -21.25
CA GLN A 653 15.07 28.79 -21.51
C GLN A 653 15.77 29.99 -20.89
#